data_AF-A0A354REW5-F1
#
_entry.id   AF-A0A354REW5-F1
#
_cell.length_a   1.000
_cell.length_b   1.000
_cell.length_c   1.000
_cell.angle_alpha   90.00
_cell.angle_beta   90.00
_cell.angle_gamma   90.00
#
_symmetry.space_group_name_H-M   'P 1'
#
loop_
_entity.id
_entity.type
_entity.pdbx_description
1 polymer ?
#
loop_
_entity_poly.entity_id
_entity_poly.type
_entity_poly.pdbx_seq_one_letter_code
_entity_poly.pdbx_strand_id
1 'polypeptide(L)'
;SQFLAKFERYVSAGEGVAMKTVSKDKGYSLKYLDVFSTVREASEVPPKVVRNRILSDLPTCSCPRCLPAKESDEAFLIPTALIGLLGLGLLILRYWEFSLCLPFVAIAYLCFKGVVGLRFTVHVGNVASLGVCFLLLFILWLLVRKIRESSPKANLTHEHSKIIAYSLAVLMVAFMAWPNVQHAKNYNSHVVYPTKTIEVLEALDEVSAPEDFVVTWWDYGSGCWFYGDTRTFTSPAHQTFDNYLTSEILRSQSAIRAKNLARLKTETYVRLQEERESGAKTYSTAVQAIFKDGSPDLVLYQGLLDDLSQASYRAPAKTREVFLFMPYEIMRIFPTILSFSSRNLYFDKNFYEKTYASGEPPMKILRNGRREGSSIVFDDGYRIDRRGNLRFEGDRSGVIGYGQLWTVRDDLQPAKMVRSINVDGLEIAANPNNLSSRRLLFVEGRNDLVIFSSQTFHSTFAKRFLLDRYDSRAFSHPAFSKGALPIRQPYMAQADWVTSQGSKLVLSMRGGYRIEADLSTSLASVPGLKDPVPFAFHRNVHDEKSGKMMKLPAQGKKDAGFHLVQTNLPYFMSGTPYEVPKGGLEINRIASQFGIPLGLLAQATGMNPHETVEGGVKLQIPSKGYGLRQAWFFMDQEIFDSILVKGFLREELPTETFEKIYSSPWGKVYKIIQ
;
A
#
# COMPACT_ATOMS: atom_id res chain seq x y z
N SER A 1 -13.63 23.19 -6.57
CA SER A 1 -14.63 22.10 -6.43
C SER A 1 -13.92 20.87 -5.86
N GLN A 2 -14.62 20.04 -5.05
CA GLN A 2 -14.02 18.81 -4.48
C GLN A 2 -13.55 17.81 -5.56
N PHE A 3 -14.19 17.82 -6.74
CA PHE A 3 -13.81 17.00 -7.88
C PHE A 3 -12.39 17.33 -8.39
N LEU A 4 -12.07 18.61 -8.63
CA LEU A 4 -10.76 19.02 -9.15
C LEU A 4 -9.63 18.66 -8.17
N ALA A 5 -9.82 18.93 -6.87
CA ALA A 5 -8.83 18.57 -5.86
C ALA A 5 -8.60 17.06 -5.78
N LYS A 6 -9.65 16.24 -5.95
CA LYS A 6 -9.51 14.77 -5.97
C LYS A 6 -8.85 14.30 -7.26
N PHE A 7 -9.20 14.89 -8.40
CA PHE A 7 -8.61 14.59 -9.70
C PHE A 7 -7.10 14.90 -9.74
N GLU A 8 -6.70 16.08 -9.26
CA GLU A 8 -5.29 16.47 -9.14
C GLU A 8 -4.49 15.49 -8.27
N ARG A 9 -5.09 14.98 -7.18
CA ARG A 9 -4.45 13.94 -6.36
C ARG A 9 -4.26 12.62 -7.12
N TYR A 10 -5.23 12.21 -7.95
CA TYR A 10 -5.07 11.02 -8.79
C TYR A 10 -3.99 11.18 -9.85
N VAL A 11 -3.90 12.36 -10.47
CA VAL A 11 -2.83 12.69 -11.43
C VAL A 11 -1.46 12.66 -10.74
N SER A 12 -1.33 13.34 -9.60
CA SER A 12 -0.09 13.36 -8.82
C SER A 12 0.34 11.98 -8.32
N ALA A 13 -0.62 11.13 -7.95
CA ALA A 13 -0.36 9.75 -7.58
C ALA A 13 0.10 8.88 -8.76
N GLY A 14 -0.51 9.05 -9.94
CA GLY A 14 -0.08 8.40 -11.18
C GLY A 14 1.34 8.80 -11.60
N GLU A 15 1.75 10.03 -11.32
CA GLU A 15 3.12 10.53 -11.55
C GLU A 15 4.13 10.13 -10.46
N GLY A 16 3.70 9.43 -9.40
CA GLY A 16 4.56 8.94 -8.33
C GLY A 16 5.12 10.04 -7.40
N VAL A 17 4.51 11.24 -7.40
CA VAL A 17 4.96 12.38 -6.61
C VAL A 17 4.53 12.21 -5.14
N ALA A 18 5.47 12.34 -4.20
CA ALA A 18 5.15 12.36 -2.78
C ALA A 18 4.42 13.66 -2.42
N MET A 19 3.31 13.56 -1.68
CA MET A 19 2.52 14.72 -1.30
C MET A 19 3.28 15.58 -0.30
N LYS A 20 3.50 16.86 -0.64
CA LYS A 20 4.00 17.87 0.29
C LYS A 20 2.83 18.49 1.04
N THR A 21 2.96 18.63 2.36
CA THR A 21 2.03 19.47 3.13
C THR A 21 2.19 20.91 2.68
N VAL A 22 1.16 21.44 2.02
CA VAL A 22 1.05 22.86 1.70
C VAL A 22 0.61 23.58 2.98
N SER A 23 1.56 23.80 3.89
CA SER A 23 1.38 24.82 4.92
C SER A 23 1.53 26.19 4.25
N LYS A 24 0.54 27.07 4.42
CA LYS A 24 0.66 28.49 4.04
C LYS A 24 1.58 29.27 4.99
N ASP A 25 1.98 28.66 6.12
CA ASP A 25 2.84 29.25 7.14
C ASP A 25 4.31 28.79 6.97
N LYS A 26 5.27 29.65 7.32
CA LYS A 26 6.73 29.42 7.23
C LYS A 26 7.21 28.37 8.26
N GLY A 27 6.86 27.10 8.08
CA GLY A 27 7.23 26.00 8.99
C GLY A 27 7.93 24.83 8.30
N TYR A 28 8.32 23.82 9.09
CA TYR A 28 8.99 22.62 8.59
C TYR A 28 7.99 21.52 8.25
N SER A 29 8.07 20.99 7.03
CA SER A 29 7.15 19.96 6.55
C SER A 29 7.79 18.57 6.46
N LEU A 30 7.05 17.57 6.95
CA LEU A 30 7.30 16.14 6.82
C LEU A 30 6.72 15.57 5.52
N LYS A 31 7.25 14.41 5.09
CA LYS A 31 6.96 13.80 3.78
C LYS A 31 6.31 12.43 3.93
N TYR A 32 4.98 12.42 3.96
CA TYR A 32 4.17 11.21 4.08
C TYR A 32 4.01 10.47 2.74
N LEU A 33 3.68 9.18 2.79
CA LEU A 33 3.25 8.43 1.62
C LEU A 33 1.78 8.77 1.31
N ASP A 34 1.46 9.05 0.04
CA ASP A 34 0.07 9.27 -0.37
C ASP A 34 -0.63 7.93 -0.60
N VAL A 35 -1.81 7.76 -0.01
CA VAL A 35 -2.62 6.55 -0.11
C VAL A 35 -2.95 6.24 -1.56
N PHE A 36 -3.22 7.26 -2.38
CA PHE A 36 -3.57 7.09 -3.79
C PHE A 36 -2.47 6.38 -4.60
N SER A 37 -1.19 6.53 -4.22
CA SER A 37 -0.08 5.80 -4.87
C SER A 37 -0.13 4.28 -4.65
N THR A 38 -0.87 3.83 -3.64
CA THR A 38 -1.04 2.41 -3.29
C THR A 38 -2.40 1.83 -3.70
N VAL A 39 -3.32 2.68 -4.17
CA VAL A 39 -4.65 2.25 -4.61
C VAL A 39 -4.52 1.58 -5.98
N ARG A 40 -4.88 0.30 -6.06
CA ARG A 40 -4.86 -0.49 -7.31
C ARG A 40 -5.68 0.13 -8.45
N GLU A 41 -6.70 0.91 -8.12
CA GLU A 41 -7.51 1.63 -9.11
C GLU A 41 -6.85 2.92 -9.64
N ALA A 42 -5.79 3.39 -8.96
CA ALA A 42 -5.04 4.59 -9.31
C ALA A 42 -3.72 4.28 -10.06
N SER A 43 -3.29 3.01 -10.11
CA SER A 43 -2.06 2.60 -10.79
C SER A 43 -2.17 2.71 -12.31
N GLU A 44 -1.02 2.86 -12.98
CA GLU A 44 -0.90 2.80 -14.43
C GLU A 44 -1.48 1.48 -14.95
N VAL A 45 -2.30 1.57 -15.99
CA VAL A 45 -3.05 0.41 -16.49
C VAL A 45 -2.79 0.25 -17.99
N PRO A 46 -2.54 -1.00 -18.46
CA PRO A 46 -2.32 -1.25 -19.87
C PRO A 46 -3.44 -0.68 -20.75
N PRO A 47 -3.12 -0.01 -21.88
CA PRO A 47 -4.12 0.58 -22.77
C PRO A 47 -5.20 -0.40 -23.24
N LYS A 48 -4.85 -1.69 -23.40
CA LYS A 48 -5.81 -2.78 -23.71
C LYS A 48 -6.91 -2.91 -22.65
N VAL A 49 -6.55 -2.79 -21.37
CA VAL A 49 -7.50 -2.88 -20.24
C VAL A 49 -8.37 -1.63 -20.18
N VAL A 50 -7.79 -0.44 -20.40
CA VAL A 50 -8.54 0.82 -20.48
C VAL A 50 -9.58 0.76 -21.59
N ARG A 51 -9.17 0.35 -22.79
CA ARG A 51 -10.05 0.16 -23.95
C ARG A 51 -11.24 -0.73 -23.61
N ASN A 52 -10.97 -1.95 -23.17
CA ASN A 52 -12.02 -2.94 -22.90
C ASN A 52 -12.92 -2.55 -21.72
N ARG A 53 -12.45 -1.71 -20.79
CA ARG A 53 -13.27 -1.19 -19.67
C ARG A 53 -14.14 -0.01 -20.08
N ILE A 54 -13.77 0.77 -21.10
CA ILE A 54 -14.61 1.84 -21.65
C ILE A 54 -15.79 1.22 -22.42
N LEU A 55 -15.49 0.35 -23.39
CA LEU A 55 -16.47 -0.48 -24.09
C LEU A 55 -15.81 -1.83 -24.38
N SER A 56 -16.50 -2.92 -24.05
CA SER A 56 -15.98 -4.27 -24.32
C SER A 56 -15.65 -4.46 -25.81
N ASP A 57 -14.54 -5.12 -26.08
CA ASP A 57 -14.14 -5.44 -27.45
C ASP A 57 -15.12 -6.43 -28.10
N LEU A 58 -15.16 -6.44 -29.45
CA LEU A 58 -15.99 -7.36 -30.23
C LEU A 58 -15.13 -8.41 -30.94
N PRO A 59 -15.64 -9.64 -31.17
CA PRO A 59 -16.97 -10.13 -30.79
C PRO A 59 -17.07 -10.62 -29.34
N THR A 60 -15.96 -10.62 -28.59
CA THR A 60 -15.88 -11.08 -27.20
C THR A 60 -15.07 -10.12 -26.35
N CYS A 61 -15.40 -10.05 -25.06
CA CYS A 61 -14.68 -9.23 -24.08
C CYS A 61 -13.24 -9.72 -23.94
N SER A 62 -12.26 -8.84 -24.08
CA SER A 62 -10.83 -9.19 -24.07
C SER A 62 -10.22 -9.36 -22.67
N CYS A 63 -11.05 -9.34 -21.62
CA CYS A 63 -10.56 -9.54 -20.26
C CYS A 63 -10.14 -11.01 -20.05
N PRO A 64 -9.13 -11.30 -19.21
CA PRO A 64 -8.65 -12.67 -18.98
C PRO A 64 -9.70 -13.67 -18.48
N ARG A 65 -10.85 -13.19 -17.98
CA ARG A 65 -11.98 -14.02 -17.55
C ARG A 65 -12.87 -14.49 -18.71
N CYS A 66 -12.95 -13.70 -19.78
CA CYS A 66 -13.78 -14.00 -20.94
C CYS A 66 -12.96 -14.57 -22.10
N LEU A 67 -11.69 -14.18 -22.21
CA LEU A 67 -10.77 -14.67 -23.23
C LEU A 67 -9.41 -14.99 -22.56
N PRO A 68 -9.11 -16.27 -22.32
CA PRO A 68 -7.84 -16.70 -21.73
C PRO A 68 -6.63 -16.23 -22.55
N ALA A 69 -5.48 -16.01 -21.89
CA ALA A 69 -4.31 -15.41 -22.52
C ALA A 69 -3.85 -16.13 -23.80
N LYS A 70 -3.83 -17.47 -23.78
CA LYS A 70 -3.45 -18.28 -24.95
C LYS A 70 -4.36 -18.10 -26.16
N GLU A 71 -5.66 -17.87 -25.93
CA GLU A 71 -6.65 -17.66 -26.98
C GLU A 71 -6.70 -16.19 -27.42
N SER A 72 -6.27 -15.27 -26.54
CA SER A 72 -6.30 -13.84 -26.80
C SER A 72 -5.29 -13.37 -27.86
N ASP A 73 -4.16 -14.08 -27.99
CA ASP A 73 -3.11 -13.72 -28.95
C ASP A 73 -3.50 -14.05 -30.41
N GLU A 74 -4.44 -14.97 -30.59
CA GLU A 74 -4.94 -15.42 -31.90
C GLU A 74 -6.32 -14.84 -32.26
N ALA A 75 -6.98 -14.17 -31.31
CA ALA A 75 -8.34 -13.66 -31.49
C ALA A 75 -8.40 -12.35 -32.29
N PHE A 76 -9.29 -12.31 -33.29
CA PHE A 76 -9.65 -11.07 -33.97
C PHE A 76 -10.54 -10.21 -33.06
N LEU A 77 -10.00 -9.08 -32.58
CA LEU A 77 -10.68 -8.16 -31.66
C LEU A 77 -10.84 -6.77 -32.26
N ILE A 78 -12.08 -6.29 -32.31
CA ILE A 78 -12.41 -4.94 -32.75
C ILE A 78 -12.43 -4.01 -31.53
N PRO A 79 -11.64 -2.91 -31.54
CA PRO A 79 -11.53 -1.98 -30.42
C PRO A 79 -12.74 -1.04 -30.32
N THR A 80 -13.86 -1.53 -29.79
CA THR A 80 -15.15 -0.81 -29.74
C THR A 80 -15.05 0.59 -29.14
N ALA A 81 -14.24 0.77 -28.09
CA ALA A 81 -14.04 2.07 -27.45
C ALA A 81 -13.42 3.13 -28.40
N LEU A 82 -12.45 2.75 -29.23
CA LEU A 82 -11.82 3.68 -30.18
C LEU A 82 -12.77 4.05 -31.31
N ILE A 83 -13.54 3.06 -31.80
CA ILE A 83 -14.61 3.28 -32.78
C ILE A 83 -15.67 4.23 -32.21
N GLY A 84 -16.02 4.06 -30.93
CA GLY A 84 -16.94 4.94 -30.23
C GLY A 84 -16.45 6.38 -30.13
N LEU A 85 -15.20 6.58 -29.76
CA LEU A 85 -14.61 7.92 -29.69
C LEU A 85 -14.50 8.58 -31.07
N LEU A 86 -14.22 7.82 -32.13
CA LEU A 86 -14.25 8.31 -33.51
C LEU A 86 -15.68 8.74 -33.91
N GLY A 87 -16.67 7.89 -33.64
CA GLY A 87 -18.07 8.19 -33.92
C GLY A 87 -18.59 9.40 -33.15
N LEU A 88 -18.11 9.60 -31.92
CA LEU A 88 -18.38 10.80 -31.13
C LEU A 88 -17.78 12.04 -31.79
N GLY A 89 -16.56 11.96 -32.32
CA GLY A 89 -15.95 13.06 -33.07
C GLY A 89 -16.81 13.47 -34.28
N LEU A 90 -17.31 12.50 -35.05
CA LEU A 90 -18.23 12.78 -36.17
C LEU A 90 -19.58 13.34 -35.69
N LEU A 91 -20.09 12.86 -34.55
CA LEU A 91 -21.32 13.37 -33.95
C LEU A 91 -21.18 14.85 -33.59
N ILE A 92 -20.06 15.25 -32.97
CA ILE A 92 -19.75 16.64 -32.62
C ILE A 92 -19.63 17.52 -33.87
N LEU A 93 -18.98 17.02 -34.92
CA LEU A 93 -18.88 17.74 -36.20
C LEU A 93 -20.25 17.96 -36.85
N ARG A 94 -21.17 17.00 -36.71
CA ARG A 94 -22.52 17.08 -37.26
C ARG A 94 -23.46 17.96 -36.43
N TYR A 95 -23.35 17.85 -35.11
CA TYR A 95 -24.19 18.51 -34.09
C TYR A 95 -23.29 19.10 -33.02
N TRP A 96 -23.01 20.40 -33.16
CA TRP A 96 -22.01 21.09 -32.35
C TRP A 96 -22.35 21.07 -30.84
N GLU A 97 -23.62 20.90 -30.49
CA GLU A 97 -24.13 20.83 -29.12
C GLU A 97 -23.45 19.70 -28.33
N PHE A 98 -23.04 18.62 -29.01
CA PHE A 98 -22.30 17.53 -28.39
C PHE A 98 -20.86 17.89 -28.01
N SER A 99 -20.36 19.09 -28.33
CA SER A 99 -19.08 19.60 -27.83
C SER A 99 -19.03 19.64 -26.28
N LEU A 100 -20.18 19.67 -25.61
CA LEU A 100 -20.29 19.48 -24.16
C LEU A 100 -19.69 18.15 -23.68
N CYS A 101 -19.48 17.18 -24.58
CA CYS A 101 -18.85 15.90 -24.28
C CYS A 101 -17.31 15.94 -24.31
N LEU A 102 -16.69 17.02 -24.79
CA LEU A 102 -15.22 17.14 -24.90
C LEU A 102 -14.47 16.88 -23.58
N PRO A 103 -14.97 17.31 -22.39
CA PRO A 103 -14.33 16.96 -21.12
C PRO A 103 -14.18 15.44 -20.91
N PHE A 104 -15.14 14.62 -21.36
CA PHE A 104 -15.05 13.16 -21.25
C PHE A 104 -14.03 12.57 -22.22
N VAL A 105 -13.83 13.18 -23.39
CA VAL A 105 -12.76 12.81 -24.32
C VAL A 105 -11.40 13.11 -23.71
N ALA A 106 -11.25 14.24 -23.01
CA ALA A 106 -10.03 14.56 -22.27
C ALA A 106 -9.75 13.52 -21.16
N ILE A 107 -10.78 13.11 -20.42
CA ILE A 107 -10.66 12.01 -19.44
C ILE A 107 -10.21 10.71 -20.12
N ALA A 108 -10.81 10.36 -21.27
CA ALA A 108 -10.42 9.17 -22.03
C ALA A 108 -8.94 9.19 -22.42
N TYR A 109 -8.46 10.32 -22.94
CA TYR A 109 -7.05 10.53 -23.29
C TYR A 109 -6.13 10.31 -22.08
N LEU A 110 -6.48 10.88 -20.91
CA LEU A 110 -5.68 10.72 -19.70
C LEU A 110 -5.68 9.27 -19.17
N CYS A 111 -6.80 8.55 -19.29
CA CYS A 111 -6.87 7.13 -18.98
C CYS A 111 -5.94 6.31 -19.88
N PHE A 112 -5.95 6.57 -21.21
CA PHE A 112 -5.08 5.88 -22.16
C PHE A 112 -3.60 6.20 -21.96
N LYS A 113 -3.29 7.41 -21.50
CA LYS A 113 -1.94 7.82 -21.13
C LYS A 113 -1.44 7.23 -19.80
N GLY A 114 -2.30 6.54 -19.05
CA GLY A 114 -1.98 6.00 -17.72
C GLY A 114 -1.84 7.05 -16.63
N VAL A 115 -2.20 8.31 -16.91
CA VAL A 115 -2.06 9.44 -15.97
C VAL A 115 -3.15 9.44 -14.92
N VAL A 116 -4.36 8.98 -15.28
CA VAL A 116 -5.46 8.80 -14.34
C VAL A 116 -5.82 7.32 -14.25
N GLY A 117 -6.12 6.90 -13.03
CA GLY A 117 -6.45 5.51 -12.72
C GLY A 117 -7.68 4.97 -13.46
N LEU A 118 -7.77 3.65 -13.51
CA LEU A 118 -8.86 2.88 -14.11
C LEU A 118 -10.29 3.31 -13.72
N ARG A 119 -10.45 3.96 -12.56
CA ARG A 119 -11.75 4.41 -12.06
C ARG A 119 -12.43 5.43 -12.98
N PHE A 120 -11.67 6.21 -13.73
CA PHE A 120 -12.21 7.29 -14.56
C PHE A 120 -12.85 6.81 -15.87
N THR A 121 -12.61 5.56 -16.29
CA THR A 121 -13.19 5.00 -17.52
C THR A 121 -14.72 4.97 -17.50
N VAL A 122 -15.35 4.91 -16.31
CA VAL A 122 -16.81 4.92 -16.14
C VAL A 122 -17.47 6.17 -16.72
N HIS A 123 -16.76 7.31 -16.71
CA HIS A 123 -17.27 8.57 -17.26
C HIS A 123 -17.20 8.60 -18.80
N VAL A 124 -16.36 7.76 -19.39
CA VAL A 124 -16.14 7.72 -20.84
C VAL A 124 -17.11 6.77 -21.54
N GLY A 125 -17.47 5.66 -20.89
CA GLY A 125 -18.28 4.58 -21.47
C GLY A 125 -19.56 5.08 -22.15
N ASN A 126 -20.37 5.85 -21.42
CA ASN A 126 -21.65 6.38 -21.94
C ASN A 126 -21.48 7.26 -23.18
N VAL A 127 -20.46 8.12 -23.18
CA VAL A 127 -20.20 9.05 -24.29
C VAL A 127 -19.65 8.30 -25.50
N ALA A 128 -18.78 7.31 -25.27
CA ALA A 128 -18.29 6.43 -26.33
C ALA A 128 -19.44 5.61 -26.94
N SER A 129 -20.42 5.16 -26.15
CA SER A 129 -21.62 4.46 -26.66
C SER A 129 -22.45 5.32 -27.60
N LEU A 130 -22.66 6.60 -27.28
CA LEU A 130 -23.34 7.55 -28.18
C LEU A 130 -22.62 7.65 -29.53
N GLY A 131 -21.30 7.77 -29.48
CA GLY A 131 -20.46 7.82 -30.67
C GLY A 131 -20.55 6.55 -31.52
N VAL A 132 -20.47 5.36 -30.90
CA VAL A 132 -20.66 4.08 -31.61
C VAL A 132 -22.03 4.04 -32.29
N CYS A 133 -23.10 4.39 -31.58
CA CYS A 133 -24.46 4.33 -32.11
C CYS A 133 -24.63 5.30 -33.28
N PHE A 134 -24.10 6.52 -33.18
CA PHE A 134 -24.14 7.49 -34.26
C PHE A 134 -23.38 7.00 -35.50
N LEU A 135 -22.15 6.51 -35.31
CA LEU A 135 -21.33 5.99 -36.42
C LEU A 135 -22.02 4.80 -37.11
N LEU A 136 -22.59 3.89 -36.33
CA LEU A 136 -23.35 2.76 -36.84
C LEU A 136 -24.54 3.22 -37.69
N LEU A 137 -25.36 4.13 -37.16
CA LEU A 137 -26.50 4.70 -37.89
C LEU A 137 -26.07 5.39 -39.17
N PHE A 138 -24.97 6.15 -39.12
CA PHE A 138 -24.40 6.84 -40.27
C PHE A 138 -23.97 5.85 -41.37
N ILE A 139 -23.20 4.81 -41.01
CA ILE A 139 -22.72 3.79 -41.96
C ILE A 139 -23.91 3.01 -42.55
N LEU A 140 -24.84 2.55 -41.71
CA LEU A 140 -26.02 1.81 -42.16
C LEU A 140 -26.90 2.64 -43.08
N TRP A 141 -27.10 3.91 -42.77
CA TRP A 141 -27.82 4.84 -43.65
C TRP A 141 -27.14 4.99 -45.01
N LEU A 142 -25.81 5.15 -45.05
CA LEU A 142 -25.05 5.22 -46.29
C LEU A 142 -25.17 3.93 -47.11
N LEU A 143 -25.09 2.76 -46.46
CA LEU A 143 -25.20 1.46 -47.13
C LEU A 143 -26.59 1.24 -47.70
N VAL A 144 -27.65 1.44 -46.91
CA VAL A 144 -29.04 1.28 -47.37
C VAL A 144 -29.35 2.26 -48.50
N ARG A 145 -28.86 3.51 -48.39
CA ARG A 145 -28.99 4.50 -49.46
C ARG A 145 -28.29 4.05 -50.74
N LYS A 146 -27.05 3.56 -50.67
CA LYS A 146 -26.29 3.06 -51.82
C LYS A 146 -26.96 1.85 -52.48
N ILE A 147 -27.53 0.93 -51.68
CA ILE A 147 -28.28 -0.23 -52.17
C ILE A 147 -29.54 0.24 -52.92
N ARG A 148 -30.29 1.21 -52.35
CA ARG A 148 -31.45 1.82 -53.02
C ARG A 148 -31.05 2.44 -54.36
N GLU A 149 -29.96 3.20 -54.40
CA GLU A 149 -29.45 3.83 -55.63
C GLU A 149 -28.98 2.80 -56.67
N SER A 150 -28.44 1.65 -56.23
CA SER A 150 -27.94 0.58 -57.12
C SER A 150 -29.03 -0.40 -57.57
N SER A 151 -30.21 -0.40 -56.94
CA SER A 151 -31.32 -1.33 -57.21
C SER A 151 -32.60 -0.59 -57.61
N PRO A 152 -32.64 0.09 -58.77
CA PRO A 152 -33.79 0.91 -59.20
C PRO A 152 -35.08 0.10 -59.45
N LYS A 153 -35.02 -1.23 -59.51
CA LYS A 153 -36.20 -2.13 -59.59
C LYS A 153 -36.84 -2.41 -58.23
N ALA A 154 -36.18 -2.09 -57.12
CA ALA A 154 -36.76 -2.24 -55.79
C ALA A 154 -37.60 -0.99 -55.47
N ASN A 155 -38.91 -1.16 -55.26
CA ASN A 155 -39.85 -0.09 -54.84
C ASN A 155 -39.60 0.35 -53.37
N LEU A 156 -38.35 0.60 -52.98
CA LEU A 156 -37.98 1.02 -51.64
C LEU A 156 -38.15 2.54 -51.50
N THR A 157 -39.17 2.96 -50.75
CA THR A 157 -39.35 4.36 -50.39
C THR A 157 -38.27 4.83 -49.40
N HIS A 158 -38.10 6.14 -49.29
CA HIS A 158 -37.18 6.74 -48.32
C HIS A 158 -37.50 6.33 -46.87
N GLU A 159 -38.79 6.22 -46.53
CA GLU A 159 -39.22 5.79 -45.19
C GLU A 159 -38.92 4.30 -44.95
N HIS A 160 -39.10 3.43 -45.95
CA HIS A 160 -38.67 2.04 -45.85
C HIS A 160 -37.15 1.93 -45.62
N SER A 161 -36.33 2.73 -46.31
CA SER A 161 -34.87 2.76 -46.08
C SER A 161 -34.50 3.18 -44.65
N LYS A 162 -35.20 4.16 -44.07
CA LYS A 162 -34.98 4.57 -42.67
C LYS A 162 -35.31 3.44 -41.70
N ILE A 163 -36.48 2.83 -41.88
CA ILE A 163 -36.92 1.72 -41.03
C ILE A 163 -35.92 0.56 -41.12
N ILE A 164 -35.44 0.22 -42.31
CA ILE A 164 -34.43 -0.84 -42.50
C ILE A 164 -33.13 -0.47 -41.78
N ALA A 165 -32.63 0.76 -41.95
CA ALA A 165 -31.39 1.21 -41.31
C ALA A 165 -31.51 1.21 -39.78
N TYR A 166 -32.64 1.66 -39.22
CA TYR A 166 -32.89 1.66 -37.79
C TYR A 166 -33.06 0.25 -37.21
N SER A 167 -33.83 -0.61 -37.88
CA SER A 167 -33.99 -2.01 -37.46
C SER A 167 -32.66 -2.76 -37.46
N LEU A 168 -31.85 -2.58 -38.51
CA LEU A 168 -30.50 -3.16 -38.58
C LEU A 168 -29.58 -2.58 -37.52
N ALA A 169 -29.68 -1.28 -37.22
CA ALA A 169 -28.92 -0.64 -36.16
C ALA A 169 -29.27 -1.24 -34.79
N VAL A 170 -30.55 -1.45 -34.48
CA VAL A 170 -30.98 -2.08 -33.22
C VAL A 170 -30.39 -3.48 -33.08
N LEU A 171 -30.45 -4.31 -34.13
CA LEU A 171 -29.86 -5.65 -34.12
C LEU A 171 -28.34 -5.61 -33.91
N MET A 172 -27.65 -4.71 -34.59
CA MET A 172 -26.21 -4.55 -34.44
C MET A 172 -25.83 -4.00 -33.06
N VAL A 173 -26.58 -3.06 -32.49
CA VAL A 173 -26.37 -2.60 -31.10
C VAL A 173 -26.55 -3.75 -30.12
N ALA A 174 -27.57 -4.60 -30.30
CA ALA A 174 -27.77 -5.78 -29.46
C ALA A 174 -26.57 -6.74 -29.54
N PHE A 175 -26.04 -6.97 -30.75
CA PHE A 175 -24.80 -7.73 -30.94
C PHE A 175 -23.59 -7.06 -30.27
N MET A 176 -23.46 -5.74 -30.37
CA MET A 176 -22.37 -4.98 -29.74
C MET A 176 -22.46 -4.96 -28.21
N ALA A 177 -23.66 -5.12 -27.65
CA ALA A 177 -23.88 -5.22 -26.22
C ALA A 177 -23.52 -6.60 -25.65
N TRP A 178 -23.55 -7.65 -26.48
CA TRP A 178 -23.33 -9.05 -26.07
C TRP A 178 -22.03 -9.29 -25.28
N PRO A 179 -20.86 -8.76 -25.67
CA PRO A 179 -19.63 -8.90 -24.87
C PRO A 179 -19.75 -8.33 -23.45
N ASN A 180 -20.54 -7.28 -23.25
CA ASN A 180 -20.77 -6.69 -21.92
C ASN A 180 -21.65 -7.61 -21.07
N VAL A 181 -22.65 -8.25 -21.67
CA VAL A 181 -23.49 -9.28 -21.01
C VAL A 181 -22.64 -10.48 -20.62
N GLN A 182 -21.76 -10.96 -21.52
CA GLN A 182 -20.81 -12.02 -21.22
C GLN A 182 -19.87 -11.64 -20.08
N HIS A 183 -19.33 -10.41 -20.11
CA HIS A 183 -18.49 -9.91 -19.01
C HIS A 183 -19.24 -9.92 -17.69
N ALA A 184 -20.47 -9.40 -17.64
CA ALA A 184 -21.30 -9.38 -16.45
C ALA A 184 -21.58 -10.79 -15.92
N LYS A 185 -21.91 -11.74 -16.80
CA LYS A 185 -22.13 -13.16 -16.44
C LYS A 185 -20.87 -13.81 -15.85
N ASN A 186 -19.69 -13.45 -16.36
CA ASN A 186 -18.41 -14.00 -15.90
C ASN A 186 -17.80 -13.20 -14.72
N TYR A 187 -18.40 -12.07 -14.33
CA TYR A 187 -17.91 -11.23 -13.25
C TYR A 187 -18.42 -11.71 -11.89
N ASN A 188 -17.91 -12.85 -11.45
CA ASN A 188 -18.18 -13.39 -10.11
C ASN A 188 -17.37 -12.60 -9.06
N SER A 189 -17.93 -11.49 -8.56
CA SER A 189 -17.36 -10.74 -7.45
C SER A 189 -17.64 -11.45 -6.13
N HIS A 190 -16.68 -11.39 -5.20
CA HIS A 190 -16.92 -11.74 -3.81
C HIS A 190 -17.37 -10.50 -3.03
N VAL A 191 -18.01 -10.73 -1.89
CA VAL A 191 -18.39 -9.67 -0.94
C VAL A 191 -17.16 -9.15 -0.20
N VAL A 192 -17.19 -7.89 0.23
CA VAL A 192 -16.09 -7.29 1.00
C VAL A 192 -15.99 -7.95 2.38
N TYR A 193 -17.14 -8.19 3.03
CA TYR A 193 -17.20 -8.84 4.34
C TYR A 193 -18.03 -10.13 4.22
N PRO A 194 -17.39 -11.30 4.33
CA PRO A 194 -18.10 -12.56 4.55
C PRO A 194 -18.90 -12.49 5.86
N THR A 195 -19.99 -13.27 5.96
CA THR A 195 -20.83 -13.35 7.17
C THR A 195 -19.99 -13.60 8.44
N LYS A 196 -18.98 -14.47 8.36
CA LYS A 196 -18.07 -14.76 9.48
C LYS A 196 -17.17 -13.60 9.89
N THR A 197 -16.88 -12.66 9.00
CA THR A 197 -16.19 -11.41 9.36
C THR A 197 -17.16 -10.41 9.96
N ILE A 198 -18.44 -10.40 9.55
CA ILE A 198 -19.49 -9.60 10.18
C ILE A 198 -19.70 -10.06 11.63
N GLU A 199 -19.74 -11.36 11.91
CA GLU A 199 -19.79 -11.90 13.29
C GLU A 199 -18.66 -11.37 14.19
N VAL A 200 -17.47 -11.12 13.63
CA VAL A 200 -16.34 -10.52 14.37
C VAL A 200 -16.61 -9.05 14.71
N LEU A 201 -17.26 -8.31 13.80
CA LEU A 201 -17.61 -6.91 13.99
C LEU A 201 -18.82 -6.74 14.92
N GLU A 202 -19.78 -7.66 14.89
CA GLU A 202 -20.87 -7.74 15.86
C GLU A 202 -20.32 -7.99 17.28
N ALA A 203 -19.33 -8.87 17.42
CA ALA A 203 -18.65 -9.07 18.70
C ALA A 203 -17.86 -7.82 19.19
N LEU A 204 -17.49 -6.91 18.28
CA LEU A 204 -16.94 -5.60 18.64
C LEU A 204 -18.07 -4.67 19.11
N ASP A 205 -19.18 -4.61 18.37
CA ASP A 205 -20.37 -3.82 18.71
C ASP A 205 -20.85 -4.10 20.13
N GLU A 206 -20.97 -5.39 20.48
CA GLU A 206 -21.43 -5.86 21.81
C GLU A 206 -20.62 -5.32 22.99
N VAL A 207 -19.35 -4.94 22.79
CA VAL A 207 -18.44 -4.51 23.87
C VAL A 207 -17.99 -3.06 23.76
N SER A 208 -18.43 -2.34 22.72
CA SER A 208 -18.00 -0.97 22.42
C SER A 208 -19.16 0.02 22.51
N ALA A 209 -18.82 1.31 22.58
CA ALA A 209 -19.77 2.40 22.45
C ALA A 209 -19.58 3.15 21.11
N PRO A 210 -20.61 3.86 20.60
CA PRO A 210 -20.56 4.63 19.35
C PRO A 210 -19.38 5.61 19.21
N GLU A 211 -18.91 6.14 20.34
CA GLU A 211 -17.79 7.09 20.38
C GLU A 211 -16.43 6.44 20.59
N ASP A 212 -16.36 5.13 20.82
CA ASP A 212 -15.10 4.40 20.94
C ASP A 212 -14.40 4.26 19.59
N PHE A 213 -13.07 4.13 19.62
CA PHE A 213 -12.26 4.11 18.40
C PHE A 213 -11.71 2.74 18.07
N VAL A 214 -11.66 2.42 16.78
CA VAL A 214 -11.01 1.23 16.27
C VAL A 214 -9.75 1.58 15.49
N VAL A 215 -8.62 1.02 15.91
CA VAL A 215 -7.39 0.95 15.13
C VAL A 215 -7.53 -0.19 14.13
N THR A 216 -7.68 0.16 12.86
CA THR A 216 -7.60 -0.78 11.73
C THR A 216 -7.09 -0.04 10.50
N TRP A 217 -6.81 -0.79 9.42
CA TRP A 217 -6.42 -0.18 8.15
C TRP A 217 -7.62 0.47 7.45
N TRP A 218 -7.37 1.52 6.64
CA TRP A 218 -8.45 2.34 6.07
C TRP A 218 -9.43 1.57 5.20
N ASP A 219 -9.00 0.50 4.52
CA ASP A 219 -9.87 -0.41 3.75
C ASP A 219 -11.03 -0.95 4.60
N TYR A 220 -10.79 -1.12 5.91
CA TYR A 220 -11.73 -1.74 6.84
C TYR A 220 -12.48 -0.75 7.73
N GLY A 221 -12.17 0.54 7.64
CA GLY A 221 -12.75 1.56 8.51
C GLY A 221 -14.27 1.69 8.37
N SER A 222 -14.80 1.57 7.14
CA SER A 222 -16.24 1.60 6.91
C SER A 222 -16.97 0.37 7.46
N GLY A 223 -16.29 -0.79 7.55
CA GLY A 223 -16.86 -1.99 8.14
C GLY A 223 -17.00 -1.85 9.65
N CYS A 224 -15.97 -1.34 10.32
CA CYS A 224 -16.03 -1.06 11.76
C CYS A 224 -17.10 -0.03 12.10
N TRP A 225 -17.19 1.05 11.32
CA TRP A 225 -18.21 2.07 11.52
C TRP A 225 -19.64 1.54 11.32
N PHE A 226 -19.87 0.68 10.32
CA PHE A 226 -21.22 0.24 9.99
C PHE A 226 -21.69 -0.97 10.82
N TYR A 227 -20.84 -1.99 10.99
CA TYR A 227 -21.22 -3.23 11.69
C TYR A 227 -20.77 -3.28 13.15
N GLY A 228 -19.75 -2.50 13.51
CA GLY A 228 -19.22 -2.45 14.87
C GLY A 228 -19.56 -1.17 15.61
N ASP A 229 -20.53 -0.39 15.10
CA ASP A 229 -20.97 0.94 15.58
C ASP A 229 -19.88 1.74 16.32
N THR A 230 -18.74 1.99 15.66
CA THR A 230 -17.56 2.62 16.27
C THR A 230 -16.96 3.71 15.40
N ARG A 231 -16.20 4.62 16.01
CA ARG A 231 -15.40 5.62 15.28
C ARG A 231 -14.16 4.97 14.66
N THR A 232 -13.76 5.50 13.51
CA THR A 232 -12.51 5.12 12.83
C THR A 232 -11.72 6.36 12.41
N PHE A 233 -10.40 6.23 12.37
CA PHE A 233 -9.52 7.33 11.98
C PHE A 233 -9.59 7.64 10.48
N THR A 234 -9.65 6.58 9.68
CA THR A 234 -9.61 6.62 8.22
C THR A 234 -10.53 5.54 7.66
N SER A 235 -11.09 5.80 6.49
CA SER A 235 -12.02 4.91 5.78
C SER A 235 -11.82 5.03 4.26
N PRO A 236 -12.45 4.19 3.43
CA PRO A 236 -12.37 4.34 1.98
C PRO A 236 -12.90 5.70 1.47
N ALA A 237 -13.77 6.34 2.24
CA ALA A 237 -14.28 7.69 1.96
C ALA A 237 -13.36 8.80 2.49
N HIS A 238 -12.59 8.53 3.55
CA HIS A 238 -11.78 9.53 4.25
C HIS A 238 -10.36 9.02 4.53
N GLN A 239 -9.46 9.27 3.57
CA GLN A 239 -8.06 8.85 3.61
C GLN A 239 -7.16 10.05 3.94
N THR A 240 -6.35 9.91 5.00
CA THR A 240 -5.51 11.00 5.52
C THR A 240 -4.09 10.51 5.83
N PHE A 241 -3.21 11.44 6.25
CA PHE A 241 -1.88 11.11 6.73
C PHE A 241 -1.88 10.29 8.03
N ASP A 242 -3.02 10.17 8.73
CA ASP A 242 -3.13 9.35 9.95
C ASP A 242 -2.89 7.86 9.71
N ASN A 243 -2.89 7.42 8.44
CA ASN A 243 -2.45 6.09 8.05
C ASN A 243 -0.99 5.81 8.43
N TYR A 244 -0.14 6.84 8.54
CA TYR A 244 1.22 6.70 9.09
C TYR A 244 1.18 6.14 10.51
N LEU A 245 0.35 6.72 11.39
CA LEU A 245 0.24 6.29 12.78
C LEU A 245 -0.41 4.91 12.91
N THR A 246 -1.43 4.60 12.09
CA THR A 246 -1.99 3.23 12.04
C THR A 246 -0.92 2.22 11.64
N SER A 247 -0.11 2.55 10.62
CA SER A 247 0.99 1.70 10.18
C SER A 247 2.04 1.51 11.27
N GLU A 248 2.44 2.57 11.99
CA GLU A 248 3.36 2.47 13.12
C GLU A 248 2.80 1.61 14.27
N ILE A 249 1.51 1.72 14.60
CA ILE A 249 0.87 0.88 15.63
C ILE A 249 0.94 -0.60 15.22
N LEU A 250 0.54 -0.92 13.99
CA LEU A 250 0.52 -2.31 13.50
C LEU A 250 1.92 -2.90 13.32
N ARG A 251 2.90 -2.07 12.92
CA ARG A 251 4.31 -2.45 12.75
C ARG A 251 5.06 -2.60 14.07
N SER A 252 4.63 -1.90 15.13
CA SER A 252 5.39 -1.81 16.38
C SER A 252 5.74 -3.19 16.96
N GLN A 253 6.99 -3.35 17.38
CA GLN A 253 7.42 -4.53 18.13
C GLN A 253 7.08 -4.40 19.63
N SER A 254 6.87 -3.18 20.11
CA SER A 254 6.54 -2.87 21.51
C SER A 254 5.03 -2.71 21.68
N ALA A 255 4.45 -3.55 22.56
CA ALA A 255 3.06 -3.45 23.01
C ALA A 255 2.78 -2.10 23.68
N ILE A 256 3.70 -1.65 24.55
CA ILE A 256 3.62 -0.37 25.25
C ILE A 256 3.58 0.79 24.26
N ARG A 257 4.46 0.80 23.25
CA ARG A 257 4.44 1.82 22.18
C ARG A 257 3.11 1.82 21.45
N ALA A 258 2.63 0.65 21.05
CA ALA A 258 1.38 0.53 20.30
C ALA A 258 0.18 1.05 21.10
N LYS A 259 0.10 0.69 22.39
CA LYS A 259 -0.89 1.19 23.35
C LYS A 259 -0.82 2.71 23.49
N ASN A 260 0.34 3.25 23.83
CA ASN A 260 0.53 4.67 24.09
C ASN A 260 0.23 5.50 22.83
N LEU A 261 0.69 5.02 21.66
CA LEU A 261 0.44 5.68 20.38
C LEU A 261 -1.04 5.61 19.98
N ALA A 262 -1.73 4.50 20.22
CA ALA A 262 -3.17 4.39 19.98
C ALA A 262 -3.96 5.39 20.83
N ARG A 263 -3.61 5.56 22.11
CA ARG A 263 -4.24 6.57 22.99
C ARG A 263 -3.93 7.99 22.53
N LEU A 264 -2.66 8.32 22.32
CA LEU A 264 -2.23 9.64 21.86
C LEU A 264 -2.92 10.04 20.55
N LYS A 265 -2.99 9.09 19.60
CA LYS A 265 -3.70 9.27 18.34
C LYS A 265 -5.19 9.54 18.55
N THR A 266 -5.86 8.73 19.36
CA THR A 266 -7.30 8.85 19.65
C THR A 266 -7.64 10.19 20.27
N GLU A 267 -6.97 10.55 21.35
CA GLU A 267 -7.28 11.79 22.07
C GLU A 267 -6.92 13.03 21.26
N THR A 268 -5.83 12.96 20.47
CA THR A 268 -5.50 14.07 19.54
C THR A 268 -6.54 14.20 18.44
N TYR A 269 -7.00 13.08 17.88
CA TYR A 269 -8.00 13.10 16.82
C TYR A 269 -9.29 13.76 17.28
N VAL A 270 -9.79 13.39 18.46
CA VAL A 270 -11.04 13.94 18.97
C VAL A 270 -10.91 15.39 19.38
N ARG A 271 -9.82 15.76 20.06
CA ARG A 271 -9.54 17.18 20.35
C ARG A 271 -9.54 18.03 19.08
N LEU A 272 -8.91 17.56 18.00
CA LEU A 272 -8.89 18.28 16.72
C LEU A 272 -10.27 18.37 16.08
N GLN A 273 -11.14 17.38 16.28
CA GLN A 273 -12.51 17.41 15.79
C GLN A 273 -13.32 18.47 16.55
N GLU A 274 -13.28 18.47 17.89
CA GLU A 274 -13.94 19.45 18.74
C GLU A 274 -13.49 20.89 18.40
N GLU A 275 -12.18 21.10 18.27
CA GLU A 275 -11.63 22.41 17.89
C GLU A 275 -12.07 22.85 16.47
N ARG A 276 -12.31 21.93 15.53
CA ARG A 276 -12.84 22.26 14.19
C ARG A 276 -14.31 22.63 14.25
N GLU A 277 -15.09 21.90 15.03
CA GLU A 277 -16.51 22.18 15.25
C GLU A 277 -16.71 23.54 15.93
N SER A 278 -15.77 23.95 16.79
CA SER A 278 -15.73 25.30 17.36
C SER A 278 -15.16 26.39 16.43
N GLY A 279 -14.79 26.05 15.20
CA GLY A 279 -14.25 26.98 14.20
C GLY A 279 -12.78 27.40 14.41
N ALA A 280 -12.02 26.71 15.26
CA ALA A 280 -10.61 27.04 15.50
C ALA A 280 -9.73 26.65 14.30
N LYS A 281 -8.64 27.40 14.06
CA LYS A 281 -7.62 27.02 13.08
C LYS A 281 -6.75 25.91 13.66
N THR A 282 -6.90 24.69 13.15
CA THR A 282 -6.19 23.51 13.65
C THR A 282 -5.46 22.72 12.57
N TYR A 283 -4.67 21.73 12.98
CA TYR A 283 -4.06 20.77 12.08
C TYR A 283 -5.13 19.90 11.40
N SER A 284 -4.90 19.49 10.15
CA SER A 284 -5.84 18.65 9.40
C SER A 284 -5.83 17.17 9.81
N THR A 285 -4.80 16.68 10.48
CA THR A 285 -4.69 15.28 10.91
C THR A 285 -4.03 15.16 12.28
N ALA A 286 -4.28 14.05 12.97
CA ALA A 286 -3.68 13.78 14.27
C ALA A 286 -2.15 13.62 14.16
N VAL A 287 -1.65 12.97 13.11
CA VAL A 287 -0.20 12.86 12.87
C VAL A 287 0.48 14.22 12.72
N GLN A 288 -0.16 15.15 12.03
CA GLN A 288 0.39 16.50 11.87
C GLN A 288 0.38 17.26 13.19
N ALA A 289 -0.68 17.13 14.00
CA ALA A 289 -0.71 17.77 15.32
C ALA A 289 0.33 17.17 16.28
N ILE A 290 0.45 15.84 16.33
CA ILE A 290 1.39 15.13 17.21
C ILE A 290 2.83 15.50 16.86
N PHE A 291 3.17 15.55 15.57
CA PHE A 291 4.52 15.93 15.14
C PHE A 291 4.73 17.43 15.01
N LYS A 292 3.68 18.24 15.17
CA LYS A 292 3.66 19.68 14.87
C LYS A 292 4.15 19.99 13.45
N ASP A 293 3.70 19.17 12.50
CA ASP A 293 4.07 19.24 11.09
C ASP A 293 3.58 20.52 10.42
N GLY A 294 4.45 21.18 9.67
CA GLY A 294 4.18 22.48 9.06
C GLY A 294 4.36 23.67 10.01
N SER A 295 4.95 23.47 11.20
CA SER A 295 5.24 24.51 12.18
C SER A 295 6.75 24.70 12.43
N PRO A 296 7.18 25.85 12.99
CA PRO A 296 8.56 26.06 13.46
C PRO A 296 8.95 25.15 14.63
N ASP A 297 7.96 24.59 15.34
CA ASP A 297 8.15 23.76 16.53
C ASP A 297 8.04 22.26 16.23
N LEU A 298 8.26 21.88 14.96
CA LEU A 298 8.30 20.48 14.51
C LEU A 298 9.08 19.61 15.52
N VAL A 299 8.48 18.50 15.91
CA VAL A 299 9.02 17.57 16.91
C VAL A 299 9.95 16.56 16.24
N LEU A 300 10.97 16.10 16.99
CA LEU A 300 11.76 14.93 16.61
C LEU A 300 10.87 13.68 16.67
N TYR A 301 10.13 13.36 15.60
CA TYR A 301 9.10 12.31 15.63
C TYR A 301 9.69 10.94 16.01
N GLN A 302 10.91 10.62 15.57
CA GLN A 302 11.57 9.37 15.95
C GLN A 302 11.88 9.31 17.44
N GLY A 303 12.23 10.46 18.06
CA GLY A 303 12.41 10.56 19.49
C GLY A 303 11.10 10.38 20.24
N LEU A 304 10.04 11.04 19.80
CA LEU A 304 8.69 10.85 20.36
C LEU A 304 8.22 9.38 20.28
N LEU A 305 8.46 8.70 19.15
CA LEU A 305 8.15 7.28 19.01
C LEU A 305 8.99 6.39 19.96
N ASP A 306 10.23 6.79 20.24
CA ASP A 306 11.09 6.12 21.21
C ASP A 306 10.58 6.33 22.65
N ASP A 307 10.20 7.56 23.00
CA ASP A 307 9.60 7.91 24.30
C ASP A 307 8.31 7.12 24.56
N LEU A 308 7.48 6.92 23.53
CA LEU A 308 6.24 6.14 23.62
C LEU A 308 6.48 4.66 23.99
N SER A 309 7.68 4.12 23.78
CA SER A 309 8.05 2.77 24.22
C SER A 309 8.31 2.67 25.72
N GLN A 310 8.51 3.78 26.42
CA GLN A 310 8.86 3.80 27.83
C GLN A 310 7.61 3.57 28.69
N ALA A 311 7.72 2.69 29.70
CA ALA A 311 6.64 2.45 30.65
C ALA A 311 6.29 3.70 31.48
N SER A 312 7.23 4.64 31.62
CA SER A 312 7.04 5.91 32.31
C SER A 312 6.32 6.98 31.48
N TYR A 313 6.02 6.71 30.20
CA TYR A 313 5.32 7.67 29.34
C TYR A 313 3.91 7.93 29.88
N ARG A 314 3.58 9.21 30.09
CA ARG A 314 2.26 9.63 30.55
C ARG A 314 1.36 9.88 29.34
N ALA A 315 0.53 8.90 29.00
CA ALA A 315 -0.45 9.04 27.93
C ALA A 315 -1.50 10.10 28.29
N PRO A 316 -2.12 10.75 27.28
CA PRO A 316 -3.25 11.64 27.51
C PRO A 316 -4.39 10.95 28.29
N ALA A 317 -5.16 11.75 29.03
CA ALA A 317 -6.29 11.24 29.80
C ALA A 317 -7.28 10.48 28.89
N LYS A 318 -7.69 9.30 29.33
CA LYS A 318 -8.65 8.46 28.62
C LYS A 318 -10.03 9.12 28.65
N THR A 319 -10.61 9.36 27.48
CA THR A 319 -12.01 9.80 27.35
C THR A 319 -12.91 8.75 26.72
N ARG A 320 -12.33 7.73 26.08
CA ARG A 320 -13.04 6.65 25.35
C ARG A 320 -12.22 5.37 25.28
N GLU A 321 -12.85 4.25 24.95
CA GLU A 321 -12.12 3.00 24.70
C GLU A 321 -11.47 2.99 23.32
N VAL A 322 -10.44 2.14 23.19
CA VAL A 322 -9.74 1.94 21.92
C VAL A 322 -9.61 0.44 21.67
N PHE A 323 -10.02 0.01 20.49
CA PHE A 323 -9.97 -1.37 20.04
C PHE A 323 -8.98 -1.52 18.87
N LEU A 324 -8.53 -2.75 18.65
CA LEU A 324 -7.74 -3.17 17.52
C LEU A 324 -8.54 -4.21 16.74
N PHE A 325 -8.88 -3.91 15.49
CA PHE A 325 -9.54 -4.85 14.59
C PHE A 325 -8.59 -5.30 13.49
N MET A 326 -8.37 -6.61 13.40
CA MET A 326 -7.48 -7.25 12.44
C MET A 326 -8.27 -8.28 11.61
N PRO A 327 -8.82 -7.89 10.44
CA PRO A 327 -9.47 -8.83 9.53
C PRO A 327 -8.45 -9.68 8.79
N TYR A 328 -8.84 -10.86 8.32
CA TYR A 328 -7.88 -11.81 7.72
C TYR A 328 -7.17 -11.27 6.46
N GLU A 329 -7.81 -10.42 5.67
CA GLU A 329 -7.22 -9.83 4.46
C GLU A 329 -6.07 -8.88 4.78
N ILE A 330 -6.01 -8.31 5.99
CA ILE A 330 -4.97 -7.35 6.36
C ILE A 330 -3.57 -7.96 6.24
N MET A 331 -3.45 -9.27 6.45
CA MET A 331 -2.18 -10.01 6.32
C MET A 331 -1.64 -10.01 4.89
N ARG A 332 -2.52 -10.02 3.88
CA ARG A 332 -2.12 -9.99 2.46
C ARG A 332 -1.55 -8.62 2.07
N ILE A 333 -2.07 -7.56 2.67
CA ILE A 333 -1.70 -6.18 2.37
C ILE A 333 -0.72 -5.59 3.39
N PHE A 334 -0.29 -6.35 4.39
CA PHE A 334 0.59 -5.84 5.43
C PHE A 334 1.91 -5.26 4.88
N PRO A 335 2.59 -5.85 3.88
CA PRO A 335 3.73 -5.20 3.20
C PRO A 335 3.41 -3.78 2.70
N THR A 336 2.22 -3.55 2.16
CA THR A 336 1.78 -2.23 1.72
C THR A 336 1.55 -1.30 2.90
N ILE A 337 0.90 -1.78 3.96
CA ILE A 337 0.68 -1.02 5.21
C ILE A 337 2.03 -0.55 5.78
N LEU A 338 3.01 -1.45 5.86
CA LEU A 338 4.35 -1.19 6.39
C LEU A 338 5.06 -0.06 5.64
N SER A 339 4.84 0.08 4.33
CA SER A 339 5.48 1.12 3.52
C SER A 339 5.16 2.56 3.97
N PHE A 340 4.04 2.78 4.67
CA PHE A 340 3.67 4.09 5.20
C PHE A 340 4.58 4.53 6.34
N SER A 341 4.92 3.61 7.25
CA SER A 341 5.80 3.86 8.40
C SER A 341 7.28 3.58 8.12
N SER A 342 7.59 2.76 7.11
CA SER A 342 8.96 2.35 6.75
C SER A 342 9.69 3.40 5.90
N ARG A 343 9.53 4.68 6.21
CA ARG A 343 10.22 5.78 5.53
C ARG A 343 10.55 6.89 6.49
N ASN A 344 11.72 7.50 6.27
CA ASN A 344 12.10 8.65 7.04
C ASN A 344 11.40 9.91 6.51
N LEU A 345 10.51 10.47 7.31
CA LEU A 345 9.66 11.61 6.93
C LEU A 345 10.43 12.92 6.69
N TYR A 346 11.72 13.01 7.08
CA TYR A 346 12.56 14.19 6.83
C TYR A 346 13.12 14.28 5.41
N PHE A 347 13.04 13.20 4.63
CA PHE A 347 13.72 13.04 3.34
C PHE A 347 12.75 12.72 2.21
N ASP A 348 13.14 13.07 0.97
CA ASP A 348 12.38 12.68 -0.22
C ASP A 348 12.54 11.18 -0.51
N LYS A 349 11.57 10.59 -1.24
CA LYS A 349 11.56 9.16 -1.61
C LYS A 349 12.89 8.67 -2.19
N ASN A 350 13.52 9.47 -3.06
CA ASN A 350 14.73 9.07 -3.79
C ASN A 350 16.04 9.35 -3.01
N PHE A 351 15.95 9.82 -1.76
CA PHE A 351 17.13 10.11 -0.94
C PHE A 351 17.98 8.86 -0.71
N TYR A 352 17.33 7.74 -0.40
CA TYR A 352 18.04 6.52 -0.02
C TYR A 352 18.65 5.79 -1.22
N GLU A 353 17.99 5.76 -2.38
CA GLU A 353 18.59 5.24 -3.62
C GLU A 353 19.92 5.93 -3.94
N LYS A 354 19.97 7.26 -3.78
CA LYS A 354 21.19 8.06 -4.00
C LYS A 354 22.27 7.85 -2.93
N THR A 355 21.86 7.63 -1.68
CA THR A 355 22.78 7.45 -0.54
C THR A 355 23.39 6.05 -0.51
N TYR A 356 22.61 5.01 -0.82
CA TYR A 356 23.12 3.64 -0.91
C TYR A 356 24.12 3.48 -2.07
N ALA A 357 23.90 4.19 -3.19
CA ALA A 357 24.82 4.19 -4.32
C ALA A 357 26.19 4.82 -3.99
N SER A 358 26.26 5.78 -3.06
CA SER A 358 27.53 6.41 -2.66
C SER A 358 28.29 5.64 -1.57
N GLY A 359 27.61 4.75 -0.83
CA GLY A 359 28.20 4.00 0.28
C GLY A 359 28.61 4.86 1.49
N GLU A 360 28.21 6.14 1.51
CA GLU A 360 28.55 7.08 2.59
C GLU A 360 27.41 7.17 3.61
N PRO A 361 27.70 7.17 4.93
CA PRO A 361 26.66 7.36 5.94
C PRO A 361 26.04 8.75 5.81
N PRO A 362 24.70 8.89 5.94
CA PRO A 362 24.01 10.16 5.72
C PRO A 362 24.40 11.21 6.77
N MET A 363 24.71 10.78 7.99
CA MET A 363 25.18 11.60 9.09
C MET A 363 26.05 10.77 10.04
N LYS A 364 27.09 11.38 10.61
CA LYS A 364 27.81 10.85 11.77
C LYS A 364 28.06 11.95 12.79
N ILE A 365 27.83 11.68 14.06
CA ILE A 365 28.10 12.63 15.15
C ILE A 365 29.34 12.13 15.88
N LEU A 366 30.41 12.93 15.86
CA LEU A 366 31.61 12.71 16.64
C LEU A 366 31.42 13.44 17.97
N ARG A 367 31.55 12.71 19.07
CA ARG A 367 31.28 13.24 20.41
C ARG A 367 32.55 13.64 21.14
N ASN A 368 32.40 14.52 22.14
CA ASN A 368 33.41 14.82 23.15
C ASN A 368 34.77 15.24 22.58
N GLY A 369 34.75 16.23 21.68
CA GLY A 369 35.94 16.87 21.17
C GLY A 369 36.79 17.44 22.31
N ARG A 370 38.03 16.97 22.39
CA ARG A 370 39.00 17.36 23.42
C ARG A 370 40.34 17.66 22.78
N ARG A 371 41.06 18.61 23.36
CA ARG A 371 42.42 18.91 22.91
C ARG A 371 43.36 17.78 23.30
N GLU A 372 44.10 17.25 22.32
CA GLU A 372 45.22 16.36 22.52
C GLU A 372 46.41 16.85 21.68
N GLY A 373 47.42 17.40 22.37
CA GLY A 373 48.55 18.08 21.74
C GLY A 373 48.10 19.26 20.87
N SER A 374 48.34 19.15 19.56
CA SER A 374 47.93 20.13 18.54
C SER A 374 46.78 19.63 17.66
N SER A 375 45.94 18.75 18.19
CA SER A 375 44.76 18.21 17.50
C SER A 375 43.54 18.21 18.40
N ILE A 376 42.37 18.17 17.80
CA ILE A 376 41.11 17.89 18.50
C ILE A 376 40.77 16.44 18.24
N VAL A 377 40.71 15.64 19.30
CA VAL A 377 40.34 14.22 19.24
C VAL A 377 38.89 14.08 19.68
N PHE A 378 38.15 13.25 18.97
CA PHE A 378 36.78 12.88 19.29
C PHE A 378 36.73 11.39 19.64
N ASP A 379 35.59 10.95 20.15
CA ASP A 379 35.34 9.53 20.37
C ASP A 379 35.37 8.75 19.03
N ASP A 380 35.43 7.42 19.13
CA ASP A 380 35.51 6.49 17.99
C ASP A 380 36.73 6.68 17.07
N GLY A 381 37.85 7.21 17.56
CA GLY A 381 39.11 7.27 16.80
C GLY A 381 39.15 8.37 15.72
N TYR A 382 38.33 9.41 15.83
CA TYR A 382 38.37 10.54 14.92
C TYR A 382 39.19 11.69 15.48
N ARG A 383 39.93 12.41 14.62
CA ARG A 383 40.65 13.62 15.02
C ARG A 383 40.68 14.67 13.91
N ILE A 384 40.73 15.94 14.29
CA ILE A 384 41.11 17.03 13.38
C ILE A 384 42.54 17.43 13.73
N ASP A 385 43.44 17.29 12.75
CA ASP A 385 44.85 17.69 12.92
C ASP A 385 45.04 19.22 12.86
N ARG A 386 46.23 19.71 13.22
CA ARG A 386 46.56 21.15 13.19
C ARG A 386 46.35 21.82 11.82
N ARG A 387 46.37 21.04 10.75
CA ARG A 387 46.17 21.53 9.37
C ARG A 387 44.69 21.50 8.97
N GLY A 388 43.77 21.20 9.90
CA GLY A 388 42.34 21.16 9.63
C GLY A 388 41.86 19.89 8.93
N ASN A 389 42.70 18.85 8.80
CA ASN A 389 42.27 17.59 8.18
C ASN A 389 41.54 16.74 9.20
N LEU A 390 40.30 16.36 8.88
CA LEU A 390 39.58 15.32 9.61
C LEU A 390 40.16 13.96 9.24
N ARG A 391 40.61 13.20 10.23
CA ARG A 391 41.21 11.87 10.08
C ARG A 391 40.44 10.86 10.92
N PHE A 392 40.42 9.62 10.43
CA PHE A 392 39.99 8.46 11.19
C PHE A 392 41.22 7.56 11.41
N GLU A 393 41.41 7.10 12.64
CA GLU A 393 42.46 6.17 13.06
C GLU A 393 41.81 4.83 13.44
N GLY A 394 41.99 3.83 12.59
CA GLY A 394 41.43 2.48 12.71
C GLY A 394 41.84 1.59 11.52
N ASP A 395 41.14 0.47 11.32
CA ASP A 395 41.46 -0.53 10.26
C ASP A 395 41.49 0.06 8.83
N ARG A 396 40.80 1.20 8.63
CA ARG A 396 40.80 1.99 7.39
C ARG A 396 41.22 3.42 7.65
N SER A 397 42.39 3.61 8.22
CA SER A 397 42.92 4.93 8.54
C SER A 397 43.02 5.81 7.30
N GLY A 398 42.59 7.07 7.39
CA GLY A 398 42.55 7.97 6.23
C GLY A 398 42.04 9.37 6.53
N VAL A 399 42.20 10.27 5.55
CA VAL A 399 41.71 11.65 5.59
C VAL A 399 40.30 11.72 5.01
N ILE A 400 39.38 12.33 5.75
CA ILE A 400 37.99 12.57 5.35
C ILE A 400 37.88 14.02 4.87
N GLY A 401 37.89 14.23 3.56
CA GLY A 401 37.72 15.57 2.97
C GLY A 401 36.31 16.12 3.21
N TYR A 402 36.20 17.41 3.51
CA TYR A 402 34.91 18.13 3.67
C TYR A 402 34.96 19.45 2.91
N GLY A 403 33.83 19.92 2.39
CA GLY A 403 33.79 21.14 1.56
C GLY A 403 33.51 22.43 2.34
N GLN A 404 32.85 22.35 3.50
CA GLN A 404 32.56 23.52 4.34
C GLN A 404 32.55 23.13 5.82
N LEU A 405 32.94 24.08 6.68
CA LEU A 405 32.85 23.99 8.13
C LEU A 405 31.88 25.05 8.65
N TRP A 406 30.92 24.59 9.43
CA TRP A 406 29.89 25.40 10.08
C TRP A 406 30.03 25.28 11.59
N THR A 407 29.52 26.28 12.30
CA THR A 407 29.40 26.25 13.76
C THR A 407 27.98 26.59 14.18
N VAL A 408 27.54 26.08 15.32
CA VAL A 408 26.28 26.45 15.96
C VAL A 408 26.39 26.46 17.47
N ARG A 409 25.60 27.33 18.09
CA ARG A 409 25.50 27.53 19.54
C ARG A 409 24.05 27.36 19.98
N ASP A 410 23.85 27.17 21.28
CA ASP A 410 22.51 27.17 21.89
C ASP A 410 22.07 28.61 22.22
N ASP A 411 22.03 29.47 21.19
CA ASP A 411 21.73 30.91 21.29
C ASP A 411 20.53 31.32 20.40
N LEU A 412 19.78 30.32 19.92
CA LEU A 412 18.66 30.45 18.98
C LEU A 412 19.02 31.08 17.63
N GLN A 413 20.31 31.25 17.31
CA GLN A 413 20.75 31.75 16.03
C GLN A 413 20.96 30.61 15.02
N PRO A 414 20.88 30.91 13.71
CA PRO A 414 21.27 29.96 12.69
C PRO A 414 22.75 29.61 12.75
N ALA A 415 23.08 28.40 12.32
CA ALA A 415 24.45 27.95 12.09
C ALA A 415 25.15 28.87 11.08
N LYS A 416 26.43 29.13 11.33
CA LYS A 416 27.25 30.03 10.50
C LYS A 416 28.46 29.30 9.95
N MET A 417 28.83 29.62 8.71
CA MET A 417 30.07 29.13 8.15
C MET A 417 31.25 29.81 8.84
N VAL A 418 32.26 29.03 9.21
CA VAL A 418 33.45 29.53 9.92
C VAL A 418 34.73 29.07 9.22
N ARG A 419 35.81 29.81 9.46
CA ARG A 419 37.15 29.50 8.96
C ARG A 419 38.02 28.76 9.97
N SER A 420 37.58 28.67 11.22
CA SER A 420 38.26 27.95 12.28
C SER A 420 37.25 27.50 13.34
N ILE A 421 37.65 26.51 14.13
CA ILE A 421 36.95 26.09 15.36
C ILE A 421 37.93 26.19 16.53
N ASN A 422 37.40 26.42 17.73
CA ASN A 422 38.19 26.51 18.95
C ASN A 422 37.67 25.48 19.96
N VAL A 423 38.57 24.66 20.49
CA VAL A 423 38.31 23.72 21.59
C VAL A 423 39.45 23.88 22.60
N ASP A 424 39.11 24.17 23.86
CA ASP A 424 40.07 24.32 24.96
C ASP A 424 41.26 25.26 24.64
N GLY A 425 40.97 26.37 23.96
CA GLY A 425 41.95 27.38 23.55
C GLY A 425 42.81 27.00 22.34
N LEU A 426 42.62 25.82 21.76
CA LEU A 426 43.25 25.42 20.50
C LEU A 426 42.37 25.83 19.32
N GLU A 427 42.82 26.82 18.56
CA GLU A 427 42.19 27.21 17.30
C GLU A 427 42.73 26.35 16.15
N ILE A 428 41.84 25.65 15.44
CA ILE A 428 42.16 24.89 14.23
C ILE A 428 41.47 25.53 13.02
N ALA A 429 42.25 25.95 12.04
CA ALA A 429 41.75 26.46 10.77
C ALA A 429 41.08 25.35 9.95
N ALA A 430 39.99 25.69 9.27
CA ALA A 430 39.30 24.82 8.34
C ALA A 430 40.17 24.58 7.09
N ASN A 431 40.18 23.35 6.60
CA ASN A 431 40.84 22.95 5.35
C ASN A 431 39.82 22.35 4.37
N PRO A 432 38.94 23.19 3.79
CA PRO A 432 37.90 22.72 2.91
C PRO A 432 38.47 22.22 1.57
N ASN A 433 37.95 21.10 1.09
CA ASN A 433 38.16 20.59 -0.25
C ASN A 433 36.88 20.79 -1.08
N ASN A 434 36.95 21.65 -2.10
CA ASN A 434 35.81 21.99 -2.97
C ASN A 434 35.23 20.78 -3.73
N LEU A 435 36.00 19.70 -3.89
CA LEU A 435 35.53 18.46 -4.50
C LEU A 435 34.71 17.60 -3.54
N SER A 436 34.76 17.87 -2.22
CA SER A 436 33.99 17.12 -1.24
C SER A 436 32.57 17.69 -1.06
N SER A 437 31.60 16.80 -1.21
CA SER A 437 30.19 17.08 -0.94
C SER A 437 29.85 17.07 0.56
N ARG A 438 30.76 16.59 1.42
CA ARG A 438 30.56 16.53 2.87
C ARG A 438 30.55 17.92 3.49
N ARG A 439 29.79 18.07 4.57
CA ARG A 439 29.71 19.30 5.37
C ARG A 439 29.96 18.96 6.83
N LEU A 440 30.73 19.80 7.51
CA LEU A 440 30.97 19.67 8.95
C LEU A 440 30.19 20.76 9.69
N LEU A 441 29.61 20.40 10.82
CA LEU A 441 28.99 21.32 11.76
C LEU A 441 29.55 21.06 13.16
N PHE A 442 30.21 22.05 13.72
CA PHE A 442 30.73 22.03 15.08
C PHE A 442 29.69 22.61 16.06
N VAL A 443 29.43 21.91 17.16
CA VAL A 443 28.47 22.30 18.20
C VAL A 443 29.27 22.78 19.42
N GLU A 444 29.47 24.09 19.54
CA GLU A 444 30.49 24.67 20.44
C GLU A 444 30.27 24.35 21.92
N GLY A 445 29.01 24.30 22.38
CA GLY A 445 28.71 24.01 23.79
C GLY A 445 28.89 22.54 24.21
N ARG A 446 29.13 21.63 23.25
CA ARG A 446 29.29 20.19 23.51
C ARG A 446 30.61 19.63 22.99
N ASN A 447 31.37 20.45 22.27
CA ASN A 447 32.53 20.03 21.48
C ASN A 447 32.22 18.84 20.55
N ASP A 448 30.99 18.75 20.04
CA ASP A 448 30.60 17.69 19.11
C ASP A 448 30.80 18.16 17.67
N LEU A 449 31.20 17.25 16.78
CA LEU A 449 31.32 17.51 15.34
C LEU A 449 30.38 16.61 14.56
N VAL A 450 29.45 17.21 13.82
CA VAL A 450 28.52 16.49 12.94
C VAL A 450 29.06 16.50 11.52
N ILE A 451 29.20 15.31 10.93
CA ILE A 451 29.52 15.09 9.52
C ILE A 451 28.21 14.81 8.78
N PHE A 452 27.93 15.59 7.75
CA PHE A 452 26.77 15.40 6.88
C PHE A 452 27.17 14.97 5.47
N SER A 453 26.34 14.11 4.87
CA SER A 453 26.21 14.09 3.41
C SER A 453 25.56 15.39 2.92
N SER A 454 25.79 15.74 1.65
CA SER A 454 25.16 16.93 1.06
C SER A 454 23.64 16.88 1.18
N GLN A 455 23.03 15.72 0.95
CA GLN A 455 21.58 15.57 1.00
C GLN A 455 21.04 15.74 2.43
N THR A 456 21.74 15.24 3.45
CA THR A 456 21.32 15.42 4.85
C THR A 456 21.40 16.87 5.28
N PHE A 457 22.44 17.59 4.87
CA PHE A 457 22.59 19.02 5.17
C PHE A 457 21.39 19.86 4.68
N HIS A 458 20.78 19.49 3.54
CA HIS A 458 19.62 20.20 2.99
C HIS A 458 18.25 19.68 3.46
N SER A 459 18.23 18.63 4.29
CA SER A 459 17.00 17.98 4.76
C SER A 459 16.21 18.82 5.76
N THR A 460 14.93 18.50 5.95
CA THR A 460 14.11 19.08 7.02
C THR A 460 14.71 18.81 8.40
N PHE A 461 15.34 17.64 8.58
CA PHE A 461 16.00 17.25 9.83
C PHE A 461 17.14 18.21 10.20
N ALA A 462 18.11 18.40 9.31
CA ALA A 462 19.25 19.26 9.59
C ALA A 462 18.81 20.71 9.78
N LYS A 463 17.93 21.23 8.91
CA LYS A 463 17.38 22.59 9.03
C LYS A 463 16.72 22.84 10.37
N ARG A 464 15.78 21.96 10.78
CA ARG A 464 14.99 22.15 12.01
C ARG A 464 15.82 22.02 13.29
N PHE A 465 16.70 21.03 13.39
CA PHE A 465 17.32 20.69 14.67
C PHE A 465 18.75 21.19 14.84
N LEU A 466 19.42 21.56 13.74
CA LEU A 466 20.85 21.86 13.73
C LEU A 466 21.21 23.19 13.06
N LEU A 467 20.57 23.55 11.95
CA LEU A 467 21.04 24.65 11.10
C LEU A 467 20.28 25.96 11.28
N ASP A 468 18.94 25.96 11.30
CA ASP A 468 18.19 27.21 11.39
C ASP A 468 18.07 27.69 12.84
N ARG A 469 17.86 26.74 13.76
CA ARG A 469 17.79 26.96 15.20
C ARG A 469 18.23 25.67 15.90
N TYR A 470 19.38 25.69 16.57
CA TYR A 470 19.86 24.51 17.29
C TYR A 470 18.88 24.12 18.40
N ASP A 471 18.53 22.84 18.44
CA ASP A 471 17.62 22.27 19.43
C ASP A 471 18.39 21.31 20.32
N SER A 472 18.95 21.84 21.41
CA SER A 472 19.81 21.08 22.33
C SER A 472 19.08 19.92 22.99
N ARG A 473 17.77 20.04 23.23
CA ARG A 473 16.92 18.95 23.74
C ARG A 473 16.81 17.82 22.73
N ALA A 474 16.43 18.13 21.49
CA ALA A 474 16.37 17.12 20.43
C ALA A 474 17.73 16.46 20.20
N PHE A 475 18.82 17.24 20.15
CA PHE A 475 20.17 16.73 19.94
C PHE A 475 20.69 15.80 21.05
N SER A 476 20.21 16.00 22.28
CA SER A 476 20.51 15.13 23.43
C SER A 476 19.75 13.81 23.41
N HIS A 477 18.67 13.72 22.64
CA HIS A 477 17.81 12.56 22.63
C HIS A 477 18.57 11.33 22.07
N PRO A 478 18.50 10.13 22.69
CA PRO A 478 19.21 8.94 22.21
C PRO A 478 18.92 8.56 20.75
N ALA A 479 17.66 8.72 20.33
CA ALA A 479 17.23 8.49 18.94
C ALA A 479 17.71 9.55 17.93
N PHE A 480 18.33 10.67 18.35
CA PHE A 480 18.71 11.76 17.44
C PHE A 480 19.69 11.30 16.35
N SER A 481 20.66 10.46 16.71
CA SER A 481 21.64 9.89 15.76
C SER A 481 20.98 9.05 14.67
N LYS A 482 19.80 8.46 14.96
CA LYS A 482 18.99 7.69 14.00
C LYS A 482 18.14 8.57 13.10
N GLY A 483 17.96 9.85 13.44
CA GLY A 483 17.13 10.82 12.73
C GLY A 483 17.43 10.96 11.24
N ALA A 484 18.69 10.80 10.84
CA ALA A 484 19.12 10.86 9.44
C ALA A 484 19.21 9.48 8.76
N LEU A 485 19.08 8.38 9.50
CA LEU A 485 19.25 7.04 8.96
C LEU A 485 18.02 6.60 8.16
N PRO A 486 18.21 5.70 7.17
CA PRO A 486 17.10 5.00 6.53
C PRO A 486 16.28 4.22 7.54
N ILE A 487 14.96 4.31 7.41
CA ILE A 487 14.05 3.33 8.01
C ILE A 487 13.92 2.21 7.00
N ARG A 488 14.44 1.03 7.34
CA ARG A 488 14.33 -0.15 6.50
C ARG A 488 12.88 -0.62 6.49
N GLN A 489 12.36 -0.99 5.32
CA GLN A 489 11.14 -1.78 5.25
C GLN A 489 11.49 -3.24 5.57
N PRO A 490 10.92 -3.81 6.64
CA PRO A 490 11.20 -5.19 7.01
C PRO A 490 10.54 -6.16 6.02
N TYR A 491 11.06 -7.38 5.94
CA TYR A 491 10.74 -8.35 4.92
C TYR A 491 9.58 -9.26 5.33
N MET A 492 8.60 -9.40 4.45
CA MET A 492 7.52 -10.38 4.55
C MET A 492 7.04 -10.77 3.17
N ALA A 493 6.82 -12.08 2.98
CA ALA A 493 6.21 -12.61 1.78
C ALA A 493 5.17 -13.68 2.13
N GLN A 494 4.06 -13.67 1.41
CA GLN A 494 3.06 -14.73 1.44
C GLN A 494 3.21 -15.60 0.19
N ALA A 495 3.28 -16.92 0.36
CA ALA A 495 3.30 -17.84 -0.77
C ALA A 495 1.90 -17.90 -1.45
N ASP A 496 1.87 -17.81 -2.78
CA ASP A 496 0.66 -18.08 -3.57
C ASP A 496 0.37 -19.60 -3.58
N TRP A 497 1.42 -20.42 -3.62
CA TRP A 497 1.36 -21.87 -3.43
C TRP A 497 2.66 -22.41 -2.85
N VAL A 498 2.59 -23.59 -2.23
CA VAL A 498 3.74 -24.30 -1.66
C VAL A 498 3.77 -25.71 -2.22
N THR A 499 4.94 -26.15 -2.67
CA THR A 499 5.20 -27.55 -3.02
C THR A 499 6.17 -28.17 -2.01
N SER A 500 5.97 -29.45 -1.70
CA SER A 500 6.83 -30.20 -0.78
C SER A 500 7.63 -31.24 -1.58
N GLN A 501 8.93 -31.32 -1.32
CA GLN A 501 9.83 -32.33 -1.85
C GLN A 501 10.68 -32.87 -0.69
N GLY A 502 10.22 -33.94 -0.03
CA GLY A 502 10.83 -34.43 1.21
C GLY A 502 10.77 -33.37 2.33
N SER A 503 11.92 -33.02 2.91
CA SER A 503 12.05 -31.97 3.93
C SER A 503 12.03 -30.54 3.38
N LYS A 504 12.12 -30.37 2.05
CA LYS A 504 12.17 -29.06 1.39
C LYS A 504 10.79 -28.58 1.03
N LEU A 505 10.49 -27.36 1.46
CA LEU A 505 9.31 -26.59 1.09
C LEU A 505 9.71 -25.50 0.10
N VAL A 506 9.07 -25.48 -1.06
CA VAL A 506 9.27 -24.44 -2.07
C VAL A 506 8.07 -23.50 -2.03
N LEU A 507 8.26 -22.32 -1.44
CA LEU A 507 7.28 -21.25 -1.40
C LEU A 507 7.36 -20.48 -2.71
N SER A 508 6.28 -20.48 -3.48
CA SER A 508 6.23 -19.80 -4.77
C SER A 508 5.29 -18.61 -4.75
N MET A 509 5.75 -17.51 -5.35
CA MET A 509 4.98 -16.29 -5.51
C MET A 509 4.85 -15.95 -7.00
N ARG A 510 3.83 -15.17 -7.35
CA ARG A 510 3.66 -14.61 -8.70
C ARG A 510 4.91 -13.84 -9.13
N GLY A 511 5.22 -13.92 -10.43
CA GLY A 511 6.43 -13.30 -11.00
C GLY A 511 7.69 -14.15 -10.91
N GLY A 512 7.59 -15.41 -10.48
CA GLY A 512 8.70 -16.37 -10.49
C GLY A 512 9.61 -16.31 -9.26
N TYR A 513 9.30 -15.45 -8.29
CA TYR A 513 10.02 -15.41 -7.02
C TYR A 513 9.73 -16.68 -6.19
N ARG A 514 10.78 -17.32 -5.67
CA ARG A 514 10.69 -18.59 -4.93
C ARG A 514 11.62 -18.58 -3.72
N ILE A 515 11.14 -19.04 -2.57
CA ILE A 515 11.95 -19.30 -1.37
C ILE A 515 11.99 -20.79 -1.15
N GLU A 516 13.18 -21.35 -1.01
CA GLU A 516 13.37 -22.76 -0.69
C GLU A 516 13.75 -22.91 0.77
N ALA A 517 12.86 -23.47 1.58
CA ALA A 517 13.06 -23.67 3.02
C ALA A 517 13.20 -25.16 3.33
N ASP A 518 14.33 -25.57 3.91
CA ASP A 518 14.57 -26.95 4.31
C ASP A 518 14.32 -27.15 5.80
N LEU A 519 13.29 -27.91 6.15
CA LEU A 519 12.90 -28.16 7.53
C LEU A 519 13.94 -28.99 8.30
N SER A 520 14.78 -29.77 7.61
CA SER A 520 15.79 -30.62 8.27
C SER A 520 17.00 -29.81 8.75
N THR A 521 17.42 -28.81 7.98
CA THR A 521 18.56 -27.94 8.30
C THR A 521 18.14 -26.62 8.92
N SER A 522 16.85 -26.27 8.82
CA SER A 522 16.30 -24.96 9.21
C SER A 522 17.00 -23.79 8.50
N LEU A 523 17.36 -24.00 7.22
CA LEU A 523 17.95 -23.00 6.35
C LEU A 523 17.04 -22.71 5.15
N ALA A 524 16.94 -21.44 4.78
CA ALA A 524 16.16 -20.99 3.65
C ALA A 524 17.02 -20.24 2.63
N SER A 525 16.88 -20.59 1.35
CA SER A 525 17.43 -19.81 0.23
C SER A 525 16.42 -18.73 -0.17
N VAL A 526 16.80 -17.46 0.00
CA VAL A 526 15.95 -16.30 -0.27
C VAL A 526 16.55 -15.50 -1.44
N PRO A 527 15.80 -15.26 -2.53
CA PRO A 527 16.33 -14.52 -3.66
C PRO A 527 16.80 -13.11 -3.25
N GLY A 528 18.02 -12.77 -3.65
CA GLY A 528 18.70 -11.53 -3.31
C GLY A 528 19.70 -11.64 -2.16
N LEU A 529 19.69 -12.74 -1.41
CA LEU A 529 20.72 -13.07 -0.42
C LEU A 529 21.71 -14.09 -1.01
N LYS A 530 23.00 -13.92 -0.72
CA LYS A 530 24.05 -14.81 -1.23
C LYS A 530 24.07 -16.16 -0.49
N ASP A 531 23.84 -16.13 0.82
CA ASP A 531 23.93 -17.28 1.69
C ASP A 531 22.55 -17.68 2.24
N PRO A 532 22.28 -18.99 2.44
CA PRO A 532 21.07 -19.44 3.10
C PRO A 532 20.93 -18.86 4.51
N VAL A 533 19.72 -18.45 4.86
CA VAL A 533 19.42 -17.83 6.16
C VAL A 533 18.78 -18.82 7.12
N PRO A 534 19.13 -18.80 8.41
CA PRO A 534 18.46 -19.63 9.40
C PRO A 534 17.02 -19.16 9.59
N PHE A 535 16.07 -20.09 9.75
CA PHE A 535 14.69 -19.78 10.06
C PHE A 535 14.13 -20.65 11.20
N ALA A 536 13.10 -20.16 11.88
CA ALA A 536 12.25 -20.94 12.78
C ALA A 536 10.89 -21.22 12.11
N PHE A 537 10.38 -22.44 12.25
CA PHE A 537 9.11 -22.87 11.68
C PHE A 537 8.01 -22.94 12.73
N HIS A 538 6.90 -22.27 12.45
CA HIS A 538 5.72 -22.18 13.32
C HIS A 538 4.50 -22.73 12.60
N ARG A 539 3.69 -23.54 13.29
CA ARG A 539 2.41 -24.04 12.76
C ARG A 539 1.29 -23.61 13.68
N ASN A 540 0.56 -22.60 13.24
CA ASN A 540 -0.53 -21.95 13.98
C ASN A 540 -1.80 -22.02 13.13
N VAL A 541 -2.59 -23.08 13.30
CA VAL A 541 -3.73 -23.40 12.44
C VAL A 541 -5.01 -23.35 13.27
N HIS A 542 -6.04 -22.69 12.77
CA HIS A 542 -7.35 -22.68 13.41
C HIS A 542 -8.11 -23.96 13.11
N ASP A 543 -8.76 -24.51 14.12
CA ASP A 543 -9.73 -25.58 13.95
C ASP A 543 -10.98 -25.04 13.22
N GLU A 544 -11.43 -25.74 12.18
CA GLU A 544 -12.54 -25.29 11.32
C GLU A 544 -13.88 -25.23 12.06
N LYS A 545 -14.09 -26.10 13.07
CA LYS A 545 -15.36 -26.20 13.78
C LYS A 545 -15.46 -25.23 14.94
N SER A 546 -14.41 -25.17 15.76
CA SER A 546 -14.37 -24.35 16.98
C SER A 546 -13.80 -22.95 16.75
N GLY A 547 -13.12 -22.70 15.62
CA GLY A 547 -12.46 -21.44 15.31
C GLY A 547 -11.22 -21.14 16.16
N LYS A 548 -10.87 -22.02 17.12
CA LYS A 548 -9.74 -21.84 18.02
C LYS A 548 -8.41 -22.15 17.33
N MET A 549 -7.39 -21.34 17.63
CA MET A 549 -6.02 -21.57 17.12
C MET A 549 -5.35 -22.73 17.87
N MET A 550 -4.89 -23.71 17.11
CA MET A 550 -3.98 -24.77 17.55
C MET A 550 -2.55 -24.40 17.18
N LYS A 551 -1.65 -24.44 18.16
CA LYS A 551 -0.23 -24.15 17.98
C LYS A 551 0.58 -25.41 18.24
N LEU A 552 1.45 -25.75 17.29
CA LEU A 552 2.45 -26.79 17.50
C LEU A 552 3.76 -26.17 17.98
N PRO A 553 4.59 -26.91 18.74
CA PRO A 553 5.92 -26.45 19.12
C PRO A 553 6.73 -26.01 17.90
N ALA A 554 7.36 -24.84 18.01
CA ALA A 554 8.19 -24.31 16.94
C ALA A 554 9.39 -25.24 16.66
N GLN A 555 9.74 -25.40 15.39
CA GLN A 555 10.88 -26.19 14.94
C GLN A 555 12.00 -25.27 14.44
N GLY A 556 13.26 -25.71 14.54
CA GLY A 556 14.41 -24.95 14.06
C GLY A 556 15.09 -24.10 15.15
N LYS A 557 15.89 -23.11 14.72
CA LYS A 557 16.77 -22.35 15.64
C LYS A 557 15.97 -21.31 16.42
N LYS A 558 16.17 -21.26 17.75
CA LYS A 558 15.49 -20.30 18.64
C LYS A 558 15.81 -18.84 18.32
N ASP A 559 17.03 -18.56 17.87
CA ASP A 559 17.51 -17.19 17.55
C ASP A 559 17.58 -16.94 16.04
N ALA A 560 16.68 -17.57 15.27
CA ALA A 560 16.65 -17.37 13.83
C ALA A 560 16.12 -15.97 13.48
N GLY A 561 16.86 -15.22 12.66
CA GLY A 561 16.43 -13.90 12.18
C GLY A 561 15.26 -13.92 11.17
N PHE A 562 14.80 -15.10 10.77
CA PHE A 562 13.66 -15.31 9.87
C PHE A 562 12.71 -16.37 10.41
N HIS A 563 11.45 -16.29 9.99
CA HIS A 563 10.39 -17.19 10.44
C HIS A 563 9.51 -17.64 9.27
N LEU A 564 9.25 -18.93 9.24
CA LEU A 564 8.26 -19.56 8.38
C LEU A 564 7.01 -19.85 9.22
N VAL A 565 5.85 -19.32 8.84
CA VAL A 565 4.59 -19.52 9.55
C VAL A 565 3.60 -20.22 8.62
N GLN A 566 3.16 -21.41 9.00
CA GLN A 566 2.02 -22.09 8.40
C GLN A 566 0.75 -21.79 9.20
N THR A 567 -0.30 -21.35 8.52
CA THR A 567 -1.64 -21.12 9.08
C THR A 567 -2.73 -21.52 8.09
N ASN A 568 -3.99 -21.24 8.41
CA ASN A 568 -5.11 -21.30 7.49
C ASN A 568 -5.88 -19.97 7.52
N LEU A 569 -6.11 -19.40 6.33
CA LEU A 569 -6.85 -18.16 6.17
C LEU A 569 -8.08 -18.37 5.30
N PRO A 570 -9.13 -17.56 5.50
CA PRO A 570 -10.24 -17.53 4.57
C PRO A 570 -9.82 -17.23 3.13
N TYR A 571 -10.45 -17.93 2.20
CA TYR A 571 -10.23 -17.81 0.78
C TYR A 571 -11.53 -18.05 0.03
N PHE A 572 -11.83 -17.19 -0.95
CA PHE A 572 -12.97 -17.37 -1.82
C PHE A 572 -12.63 -18.37 -2.93
N MET A 573 -13.25 -19.55 -2.88
CA MET A 573 -13.10 -20.60 -3.90
C MET A 573 -14.03 -20.32 -5.06
N SER A 574 -13.56 -19.51 -6.02
CA SER A 574 -14.29 -19.23 -7.26
C SER A 574 -14.54 -20.50 -8.06
N GLY A 575 -15.64 -20.52 -8.81
CA GLY A 575 -15.92 -21.60 -9.73
C GLY A 575 -14.82 -21.78 -10.78
N THR A 576 -14.53 -23.02 -11.14
CA THR A 576 -13.48 -23.38 -12.10
C THR A 576 -14.05 -24.18 -13.27
N PRO A 577 -13.59 -23.94 -14.50
CA PRO A 577 -13.88 -24.83 -15.60
C PRO A 577 -13.20 -26.19 -15.35
N TYR A 578 -13.94 -27.27 -15.59
CA TYR A 578 -13.48 -28.64 -15.48
C TYR A 578 -13.79 -29.38 -16.77
N GLU A 579 -12.78 -29.97 -17.39
CA GLU A 579 -12.97 -30.82 -18.55
C GLU A 579 -13.09 -32.28 -18.09
N VAL A 580 -14.20 -32.91 -18.43
CA VAL A 580 -14.49 -34.30 -18.05
C VAL A 580 -13.50 -35.22 -18.77
N PRO A 581 -12.84 -36.16 -18.07
CA PRO A 581 -11.87 -37.07 -18.69
C PRO A 581 -12.53 -37.94 -19.76
N LYS A 582 -11.75 -38.44 -20.73
CA LYS A 582 -12.23 -39.18 -21.91
C LYS A 582 -13.13 -40.40 -21.62
N GLY A 583 -13.10 -40.96 -20.41
CA GLY A 583 -13.96 -42.07 -19.98
C GLY A 583 -15.35 -41.67 -19.48
N GLY A 584 -15.68 -40.37 -19.49
CA GLY A 584 -16.89 -39.84 -18.86
C GLY A 584 -16.86 -39.93 -17.34
N LEU A 585 -17.71 -39.17 -16.66
CA LEU A 585 -17.84 -39.22 -15.20
C LEU A 585 -19.27 -38.88 -14.77
N GLU A 586 -19.80 -39.62 -13.80
CA GLU A 586 -21.08 -39.28 -13.17
C GLU A 586 -21.01 -37.94 -12.44
N ILE A 587 -22.09 -37.16 -12.52
CA ILE A 587 -22.24 -35.88 -11.81
C ILE A 587 -21.99 -36.03 -10.30
N ASN A 588 -22.44 -37.12 -9.67
CA ASN A 588 -22.14 -37.41 -8.27
C ASN A 588 -20.63 -37.58 -7.98
N ARG A 589 -19.90 -38.26 -8.87
CA ARG A 589 -18.44 -38.39 -8.74
C ARG A 589 -17.74 -37.07 -8.95
N ILE A 590 -18.20 -36.24 -9.89
CA ILE A 590 -17.66 -34.90 -10.12
C ILE A 590 -17.92 -34.02 -8.88
N ALA A 591 -19.14 -34.01 -8.35
CA ALA A 591 -19.50 -33.30 -7.13
C ALA A 591 -18.61 -33.71 -5.95
N SER A 592 -18.39 -35.02 -5.77
CA SER A 592 -17.53 -35.58 -4.72
C SER A 592 -16.06 -35.20 -4.91
N GLN A 593 -15.53 -35.30 -6.13
CA GLN A 593 -14.14 -34.92 -6.46
C GLN A 593 -13.87 -33.44 -6.13
N PHE A 594 -14.84 -32.59 -6.45
CA PHE A 594 -14.73 -31.18 -6.13
C PHE A 594 -15.19 -30.85 -4.72
N GLY A 595 -15.78 -31.78 -3.95
CA GLY A 595 -16.30 -31.58 -2.60
C GLY A 595 -17.45 -30.57 -2.53
N ILE A 596 -18.34 -30.59 -3.51
CA ILE A 596 -19.50 -29.69 -3.65
C ILE A 596 -20.78 -30.47 -3.40
N PRO A 597 -21.81 -29.90 -2.74
CA PRO A 597 -23.10 -30.54 -2.62
C PRO A 597 -23.66 -30.94 -3.99
N LEU A 598 -24.07 -32.20 -4.15
CA LEU A 598 -24.56 -32.76 -5.41
C LEU A 598 -25.70 -31.93 -6.02
N GLY A 599 -26.65 -31.50 -5.19
CA GLY A 599 -27.76 -30.64 -5.62
C GLY A 599 -27.31 -29.30 -6.20
N LEU A 600 -26.22 -28.71 -5.67
CA LEU A 600 -25.68 -27.44 -6.17
C LEU A 600 -25.03 -27.61 -7.54
N LEU A 601 -24.26 -28.69 -7.74
CA LEU A 601 -23.66 -28.98 -9.04
C LEU A 601 -24.73 -29.31 -10.08
N ALA A 602 -25.69 -30.17 -9.73
CA ALA A 602 -26.81 -30.55 -10.59
C ALA A 602 -27.66 -29.33 -11.00
N GLN A 603 -27.97 -28.43 -10.06
CA GLN A 603 -28.67 -27.18 -10.38
C GLN A 603 -27.85 -26.25 -11.27
N ALA A 604 -26.54 -26.14 -11.03
CA ALA A 604 -25.66 -25.28 -11.81
C ALA A 604 -25.45 -25.78 -13.25
N THR A 605 -25.42 -27.10 -13.45
CA THR A 605 -25.24 -27.72 -14.77
C THR A 605 -26.57 -28.01 -15.47
N GLY A 606 -27.69 -28.04 -14.74
CA GLY A 606 -28.99 -28.49 -15.24
C GLY A 606 -29.08 -30.00 -15.47
N MET A 607 -28.09 -30.78 -14.99
CA MET A 607 -27.96 -32.22 -15.23
C MET A 607 -28.50 -33.04 -14.05
N ASN A 608 -28.92 -34.27 -14.32
CA ASN A 608 -29.42 -35.15 -13.26
C ASN A 608 -28.25 -35.63 -12.37
N PRO A 609 -28.40 -35.70 -11.03
CA PRO A 609 -27.38 -36.21 -10.11
C PRO A 609 -26.72 -37.56 -10.47
N HIS A 610 -27.43 -38.43 -11.19
CA HIS A 610 -26.97 -39.75 -11.63
C HIS A 610 -26.58 -39.81 -13.12
N GLU A 611 -26.57 -38.68 -13.81
CA GLU A 611 -26.20 -38.60 -15.22
C GLU A 611 -24.69 -38.75 -15.40
N THR A 612 -24.28 -39.56 -16.38
CA THR A 612 -22.88 -39.66 -16.80
C THR A 612 -22.60 -38.59 -17.84
N VAL A 613 -21.67 -37.69 -17.54
CA VAL A 613 -21.22 -36.67 -18.48
C VAL A 613 -20.17 -37.28 -19.40
N GLU A 614 -20.32 -37.08 -20.71
CA GLU A 614 -19.38 -37.57 -21.72
C GLU A 614 -18.00 -36.92 -21.58
N GLY A 615 -16.96 -37.66 -21.98
CA GLY A 615 -15.59 -37.18 -21.96
C GLY A 615 -15.35 -36.02 -22.93
N GLY A 616 -14.57 -35.02 -22.51
CA GLY A 616 -14.29 -33.80 -23.26
C GLY A 616 -15.32 -32.68 -23.06
N VAL A 617 -16.42 -32.93 -22.35
CA VAL A 617 -17.37 -31.87 -21.98
C VAL A 617 -16.72 -30.94 -20.95
N LYS A 618 -16.80 -29.63 -21.18
CA LYS A 618 -16.35 -28.60 -20.24
C LYS A 618 -17.51 -28.18 -19.35
N LEU A 619 -17.43 -28.53 -18.07
CA LEU A 619 -18.36 -28.13 -17.03
C LEU A 619 -17.84 -26.90 -16.29
N GLN A 620 -18.76 -26.01 -15.93
CA GLN A 620 -18.45 -24.94 -14.99
C GLN A 620 -18.76 -25.43 -13.58
N ILE A 621 -17.71 -25.73 -12.81
CA ILE A 621 -17.87 -26.08 -11.40
C ILE A 621 -18.32 -24.81 -10.65
N PRO A 622 -19.44 -24.85 -9.89
CA PRO A 622 -19.93 -23.68 -9.19
C PRO A 622 -18.98 -23.26 -8.07
N SER A 623 -19.05 -21.98 -7.70
CA SER A 623 -18.30 -21.46 -6.56
C SER A 623 -18.73 -22.16 -5.27
N LYS A 624 -17.76 -22.47 -4.40
CA LYS A 624 -18.03 -22.97 -3.04
C LYS A 624 -18.21 -21.84 -2.03
N GLY A 625 -18.03 -20.59 -2.45
CA GLY A 625 -17.96 -19.47 -1.52
C GLY A 625 -16.65 -19.47 -0.73
N TYR A 626 -16.70 -18.95 0.49
CA TYR A 626 -15.53 -18.88 1.35
C TYR A 626 -15.30 -20.18 2.13
N GLY A 627 -14.05 -20.60 2.19
CA GLY A 627 -13.58 -21.64 3.10
C GLY A 627 -12.18 -21.33 3.61
N LEU A 628 -11.66 -22.14 4.54
CA LEU A 628 -10.29 -22.01 5.02
C LEU A 628 -9.35 -22.75 4.07
N ARG A 629 -8.22 -22.11 3.76
CA ARG A 629 -7.12 -22.71 2.99
C ARG A 629 -5.81 -22.47 3.70
N GLN A 630 -4.89 -23.42 3.61
CA GLN A 630 -3.53 -23.23 4.10
C GLN A 630 -2.89 -21.97 3.49
N ALA A 631 -2.24 -21.19 4.34
CA ALA A 631 -1.47 -20.01 3.99
C ALA A 631 -0.10 -20.11 4.63
N TRP A 632 0.92 -19.63 3.92
CA TRP A 632 2.30 -19.71 4.34
C TRP A 632 2.96 -18.35 4.21
N PHE A 633 3.65 -17.93 5.27
CA PHE A 633 4.34 -16.66 5.34
C PHE A 633 5.80 -16.87 5.69
N PHE A 634 6.69 -16.20 4.97
CA PHE A 634 8.11 -16.12 5.31
C PHE A 634 8.45 -14.65 5.61
N MET A 635 9.00 -14.37 6.79
CA MET A 635 9.20 -13.01 7.27
C MET A 635 10.46 -12.89 8.12
N ASP A 636 11.00 -11.68 8.26
CA ASP A 636 12.08 -11.41 9.20
C ASP A 636 11.57 -11.25 10.65
N GLN A 637 12.50 -11.21 11.60
CA GLN A 637 12.21 -11.06 13.03
C GLN A 637 11.41 -9.79 13.34
N GLU A 638 11.72 -8.66 12.69
CA GLU A 638 11.04 -7.38 12.94
C GLU A 638 9.54 -7.48 12.62
N ILE A 639 9.16 -8.14 11.52
CA ILE A 639 7.75 -8.39 11.22
C ILE A 639 7.15 -9.45 12.13
N PHE A 640 7.89 -10.51 12.42
CA PHE A 640 7.40 -11.58 13.28
C PHE A 640 7.01 -11.08 14.69
N ASP A 641 7.69 -10.03 15.17
CA ASP A 641 7.42 -9.39 16.45
C ASP A 641 6.47 -8.18 16.37
N SER A 642 5.95 -7.85 15.19
CA SER A 642 4.98 -6.76 15.03
C SER A 642 3.65 -7.06 15.76
N ILE A 643 2.93 -6.01 16.18
CA ILE A 643 1.59 -6.15 16.80
C ILE A 643 0.66 -6.96 15.92
N LEU A 644 0.64 -6.70 14.60
CA LEU A 644 -0.26 -7.40 13.71
C LEU A 644 0.04 -8.91 13.66
N VAL A 645 1.30 -9.31 13.50
CA VAL A 645 1.66 -10.73 13.43
C VAL A 645 1.46 -11.43 14.77
N LYS A 646 1.86 -10.79 15.88
CA LYS A 646 1.62 -11.32 17.23
C LYS A 646 0.14 -11.47 17.54
N GLY A 647 -0.69 -10.51 17.16
CA GLY A 647 -2.13 -10.54 17.39
C GLY A 647 -2.90 -11.49 16.48
N PHE A 648 -2.54 -11.54 15.21
CA PHE A 648 -3.31 -12.28 14.21
C PHE A 648 -2.80 -13.71 13.96
N LEU A 649 -1.51 -13.87 13.65
CA LEU A 649 -0.93 -15.18 13.31
C LEU A 649 -0.53 -16.00 14.54
N ARG A 650 -0.35 -15.34 15.69
CA ARG A 650 0.14 -15.98 16.92
C ARG A 650 -0.82 -15.86 18.11
N GLU A 651 -1.77 -14.94 18.15
CA GLU A 651 -2.58 -14.67 19.36
C GLU A 651 -1.73 -14.54 20.65
N GLU A 652 -0.61 -13.83 20.56
CA GLU A 652 0.41 -13.66 21.61
C GLU A 652 0.60 -12.18 21.97
N LEU A 653 -0.47 -11.38 21.87
CA LEU A 653 -0.43 -10.03 22.42
C LEU A 653 -0.45 -10.09 23.96
N PRO A 654 0.36 -9.26 24.65
CA PRO A 654 0.42 -9.28 26.11
C PRO A 654 -0.91 -8.86 26.73
N THR A 655 -1.44 -9.66 27.66
CA THR A 655 -2.77 -9.50 28.26
C THR A 655 -2.90 -8.26 29.14
N GLU A 656 -1.79 -7.75 29.65
CA GLU A 656 -1.71 -6.50 30.41
C GLU A 656 -1.90 -5.25 29.53
N THR A 657 -1.77 -5.40 28.22
CA THR A 657 -1.91 -4.31 27.24
C THR A 657 -3.09 -4.52 26.30
N PHE A 658 -3.43 -5.77 25.99
CA PHE A 658 -4.48 -6.12 25.04
C PHE A 658 -5.37 -7.22 25.61
N GLU A 659 -6.62 -6.88 25.87
CA GLU A 659 -7.67 -7.83 26.22
C GLU A 659 -8.25 -8.43 24.94
N LYS A 660 -8.23 -9.76 24.80
CA LYS A 660 -8.77 -10.45 23.62
C LYS A 660 -10.28 -10.58 23.77
N ILE A 661 -11.03 -9.86 22.94
CA ILE A 661 -12.50 -9.88 22.93
C ILE A 661 -13.00 -11.04 22.08
N TYR A 662 -12.57 -11.07 20.81
CA TYR A 662 -13.02 -12.08 19.85
C TYR A 662 -11.87 -12.56 18.98
N SER A 663 -11.89 -13.86 18.66
CA SER A 663 -10.81 -14.49 17.92
C SER A 663 -11.33 -15.60 17.01
N SER A 664 -11.19 -15.40 15.70
CA SER A 664 -11.51 -16.42 14.69
C SER A 664 -10.51 -16.34 13.52
N PRO A 665 -10.53 -17.30 12.57
CA PRO A 665 -9.74 -17.20 11.34
C PRO A 665 -10.11 -15.98 10.48
N TRP A 666 -11.31 -15.42 10.68
CA TRP A 666 -11.90 -14.38 9.84
C TRP A 666 -11.59 -12.96 10.34
N GLY A 667 -11.22 -12.84 11.60
CA GLY A 667 -10.81 -11.59 12.20
C GLY A 667 -10.55 -11.73 13.69
N LYS A 668 -9.84 -10.74 14.23
CA LYS A 668 -9.55 -10.62 15.66
C LYS A 668 -9.93 -9.23 16.16
N VAL A 669 -10.48 -9.17 17.37
CA VAL A 669 -10.78 -7.94 18.10
C VAL A 669 -10.06 -7.98 19.44
N TYR A 670 -9.29 -6.95 19.72
CA TYR A 670 -8.65 -6.74 21.02
C TYR A 670 -9.02 -5.36 21.56
N LYS A 671 -9.38 -5.27 22.83
CA LYS A 671 -9.48 -4.00 23.55
C LYS A 671 -8.09 -3.61 24.06
N ILE A 672 -7.68 -2.36 23.83
CA ILE A 672 -6.38 -1.86 24.31
C ILE A 672 -6.56 -1.36 25.74
N ILE A 673 -5.88 -1.99 26.69
CA ILE A 673 -5.92 -1.66 28.12
C ILE A 673 -5.02 -0.44 28.37
N GLN A 674 -5.63 0.65 28.83
CA GLN A 674 -5.01 1.97 28.89
C GLN A 674 -4.71 2.39 30.32
#